data_AF-A0A6C1ED40-F1
#
_entry.id   AF-A0A6C1ED40-F1
#
_cell.length_a   1.000
_cell.length_b   1.000
_cell.length_c   1.000
_cell.angle_alpha   90.00
_cell.angle_beta   90.00
_cell.angle_gamma   90.00
#
_symmetry.space_group_name_H-M   'P 1'
#
loop_
_entity.id
_entity.type
_entity.pdbx_description
1 polymer ?
#
loop_
_entity_poly.entity_id
_entity_poly.type
_entity_poly.pdbx_seq_one_letter_code
_entity_poly.pdbx_strand_id
1 'polypeptide(L)'
;MGTYRKRFNEKARSGHMAKLKELKRVRNKQFTRQDENEEEVETPDSDPSQNEKLDANVNAEILKPLTEEEKKLKKRKLQELFTPKESKVSRLKKKRLDKFIDHQLKREERKTIIDKLQDYKIDTSLLTSSKKLGEGRQTKKEEFKEALSLERQGRGNEQTEEILYEEFEPKAWDKHDEEESHDDDEDDFEDKFGSMVKPEDNTSEKNKPSSFIDHRPAKFGGSGIGFGFSNVKIVNKENKAPKKKYNWRQLVAMEELKKHGKDDEMDFDTTSEEEGDDDDAEGEDEEQKESESEQEESEGEQHQAEPEDADQKNPANQFKDWANQEIKKMEGRGQELVTPTLNIDYKPIIREEDLDDGLKETHIPIDENSTRKAFYVKVNRSDEIQKTRMQLPVFGEEHAIMEAIHHNDVVIICGETGSGKTTQVPQFLYEAGFGAGESPDYPGMVGITQPRRVAAVSMAGRVTNELGDHGNKVAYQIRFDSTTKEETKIKFMTDGVLLREMMHDFKLTKYSSIIIDEAHERNINTDILIGMLSRCVGLRAKEHKENPIEHKKLKLIIMSATLRVSDFSENKALFPIAPPVLQVDARQFPVSVHFNRRTAFNYAEEAFKKTCKIHQKLPPGAILVFLTGQQEITHMVKRLRKEFPFKKNSKHSKELETAISKVGISSKTTDLEAEDIDFSVQVIDEDKFKSSIEYEEGENEEEEEEEEEGFEETLAEGQTANDPLYVLPLYSLLSTKEQMRVFQQPPKGSRLCIVATNVAETSLTIPGVRYVVDCGRCKERKFNESNGVQSFEVAWVSKASANQRSGRAGRTGPGHCYRLYSSAVFEQDFEQFSKPEILRMPVESIVLQMKSMAIHNIVNFPFPTPPDRGALSKAVQLLQYLGALDNKEKISEDGKKMSLFPLSPRFSKMLLVSDEKACLPYIVAIVSALSVGDPFINEFELGINEISRKPKENEDIDENDKKPDEPIPDMDPEVKKELRSKFYKSRAQFSKLDKYSDIFRLLSVVSAMDYIPREQKEIFMKKNFLRGKLMEEIVKLRKQLMYIIKSKTSKENIAVVIRNEDLKSDIPSAIQIKLLKQMICSGFVDHVAIRADALFPDDATITNRTTMINIPYIPVLSTRTPNIEDCFVYIHPTSILNNLGEMPPKYMLYHSLHLGGNNKTRMNTLCDIASTPLANIARKGLLLTYSKPLTGQGLKTINLSPTERYCYVVPRFGSTVNNDIKIGWDLNPIAVHQKKQNGQWTVVNFITRKNFQSATSENKIEK
;
A
#
# COMPACT_ATOMS: atom_id res chain seq x y z
N MET A 1 6.60 -66.56 -36.65
CA MET A 1 8.03 -66.16 -36.56
C MET A 1 8.37 -65.19 -37.69
N GLY A 2 9.22 -64.19 -37.43
CA GLY A 2 9.38 -63.04 -38.34
C GLY A 2 10.09 -63.35 -39.66
N THR A 3 9.36 -63.20 -40.76
CA THR A 3 9.83 -63.45 -42.15
C THR A 3 10.70 -62.33 -42.71
N TYR A 4 10.50 -61.08 -42.28
CA TYR A 4 11.20 -59.89 -42.80
C TYR A 4 12.16 -59.27 -41.75
N ARG A 5 12.81 -60.12 -40.95
CA ARG A 5 13.83 -59.68 -39.98
C ARG A 5 15.15 -59.42 -40.68
N LYS A 6 15.85 -58.33 -40.29
CA LYS A 6 17.24 -58.06 -40.67
C LYS A 6 18.11 -59.28 -40.34
N ARG A 7 18.99 -59.70 -41.25
CA ARG A 7 19.87 -60.88 -41.06
C ARG A 7 21.33 -60.46 -40.96
N PHE A 8 22.11 -61.27 -40.27
CA PHE A 8 23.54 -61.02 -40.00
C PHE A 8 24.38 -60.77 -41.26
N ASN A 9 24.10 -61.50 -42.35
CA ASN A 9 24.66 -61.20 -43.68
C ASN A 9 23.59 -61.43 -44.76
N GLU A 10 23.14 -60.34 -45.39
CA GLU A 10 22.09 -60.36 -46.42
C GLU A 10 22.65 -60.53 -47.84
N LYS A 11 23.90 -60.14 -48.10
CA LYS A 11 24.58 -60.37 -49.40
C LYS A 11 24.74 -61.86 -49.67
N ALA A 12 25.19 -62.63 -48.67
CA ALA A 12 25.33 -64.09 -48.77
C ALA A 12 23.99 -64.85 -48.88
N ARG A 13 22.85 -64.17 -48.72
CA ARG A 13 21.50 -64.74 -48.83
C ARG A 13 20.61 -63.96 -49.80
N SER A 14 21.22 -63.34 -50.83
CA SER A 14 20.54 -62.52 -51.84
C SER A 14 19.31 -63.21 -52.46
N GLY A 15 19.43 -64.49 -52.85
CA GLY A 15 18.30 -65.27 -53.39
C GLY A 15 17.14 -65.47 -52.41
N HIS A 16 17.41 -65.57 -51.10
CA HIS A 16 16.37 -65.62 -50.07
C HIS A 16 15.68 -64.26 -49.91
N MET A 17 16.44 -63.16 -49.95
CA MET A 17 15.89 -61.80 -49.90
C MET A 17 15.07 -61.46 -51.15
N ALA A 18 15.47 -61.94 -52.33
CA ALA A 18 14.69 -61.84 -53.56
C ALA A 18 13.35 -62.61 -53.45
N LYS A 19 13.38 -63.85 -52.94
CA LYS A 19 12.17 -64.65 -52.71
C LYS A 19 11.23 -63.99 -51.69
N LEU A 20 11.77 -63.37 -50.63
CA LEU A 20 10.99 -62.58 -49.67
C LEU A 20 10.45 -61.28 -50.28
N LYS A 21 11.20 -60.61 -51.17
CA LYS A 21 10.74 -59.42 -51.89
C LYS A 21 9.55 -59.74 -52.78
N GLU A 22 9.58 -60.84 -53.53
CA GLU A 22 8.46 -61.25 -54.37
C GLU A 22 7.26 -61.71 -53.53
N LEU A 23 7.49 -62.46 -52.44
CA LEU A 23 6.44 -62.82 -51.49
C LEU A 23 5.76 -61.59 -50.87
N LYS A 24 6.53 -60.52 -50.59
CA LYS A 24 6.01 -59.23 -50.12
C LYS A 24 5.25 -58.48 -51.22
N ARG A 25 5.75 -58.48 -52.46
CA ARG A 25 5.07 -57.88 -53.62
C ARG A 25 3.70 -58.53 -53.85
N VAL A 26 3.63 -59.86 -53.86
CA VAL A 26 2.38 -60.61 -54.03
C VAL A 26 1.43 -60.38 -52.86
N ARG A 27 1.88 -60.48 -51.60
CA ARG A 27 1.02 -60.26 -50.42
C ARG A 27 0.49 -58.83 -50.30
N ASN A 28 1.30 -57.83 -50.66
CA ASN A 28 0.89 -56.43 -50.56
C ASN A 28 0.12 -55.94 -51.81
N LYS A 29 0.02 -56.75 -52.88
CA LYS A 29 -0.68 -56.40 -54.14
C LYS A 29 -2.17 -56.05 -53.96
N GLN A 30 -2.76 -56.43 -52.83
CA GLN A 30 -4.11 -56.01 -52.44
C GLN A 30 -4.22 -54.50 -52.11
N PHE A 31 -3.13 -53.86 -51.70
CA PHE A 31 -3.08 -52.45 -51.26
C PHE A 31 -2.43 -51.49 -52.26
N THR A 32 -1.74 -51.99 -53.30
CA THR A 32 -1.04 -51.18 -54.32
C THR A 32 -1.80 -51.04 -55.65
N ARG A 33 -3.13 -51.23 -55.65
CA ARG A 33 -3.91 -51.44 -56.88
C ARG A 33 -4.66 -50.19 -57.39
N GLN A 34 -4.21 -48.98 -57.04
CA GLN A 34 -4.89 -47.72 -57.40
C GLN A 34 -4.14 -46.81 -58.40
N ASP A 35 -2.87 -47.08 -58.73
CA ASP A 35 -2.03 -46.14 -59.51
C ASP A 35 -1.61 -46.67 -60.92
N GLU A 36 -2.32 -47.65 -61.49
CA GLU A 36 -1.97 -48.26 -62.80
C GLU A 36 -3.12 -48.28 -63.84
N ASN A 37 -4.24 -47.60 -63.59
CA ASN A 37 -5.34 -47.45 -64.56
C ASN A 37 -5.91 -46.01 -64.52
N GLU A 38 -5.39 -45.11 -65.36
CA GLU A 38 -6.10 -44.04 -66.09
C GLU A 38 -5.07 -43.14 -66.80
N GLU A 39 -4.58 -43.61 -67.95
CA GLU A 39 -3.96 -42.79 -68.99
C GLU A 39 -4.95 -42.59 -70.16
N GLU A 40 -4.95 -41.37 -70.70
CA GLU A 40 -5.32 -40.97 -72.07
C GLU A 40 -6.68 -41.40 -72.69
N VAL A 41 -7.58 -40.43 -72.88
CA VAL A 41 -8.50 -40.35 -74.04
C VAL A 41 -8.59 -38.89 -74.51
N GLU A 42 -8.46 -38.65 -75.81
CA GLU A 42 -8.49 -37.33 -76.46
C GLU A 42 -9.91 -36.83 -76.83
N THR A 43 -10.08 -35.50 -76.81
CA THR A 43 -10.95 -34.56 -77.58
C THR A 43 -12.08 -35.10 -78.51
N PRO A 44 -13.27 -34.43 -78.64
CA PRO A 44 -13.35 -33.22 -79.50
C PRO A 44 -14.42 -32.11 -79.21
N ASP A 45 -14.10 -30.91 -79.70
CA ASP A 45 -14.88 -29.77 -80.26
C ASP A 45 -16.37 -29.43 -79.94
N SER A 46 -16.60 -28.10 -79.90
CA SER A 46 -17.86 -27.33 -80.19
C SER A 46 -19.02 -27.45 -79.17
N ASP A 47 -19.88 -26.44 -78.92
CA ASP A 47 -19.97 -25.01 -79.34
C ASP A 47 -20.72 -24.22 -78.21
N PRO A 48 -21.07 -22.91 -78.29
CA PRO A 48 -21.25 -22.06 -77.11
C PRO A 48 -22.72 -21.70 -76.77
N SER A 49 -22.86 -20.79 -75.79
CA SER A 49 -24.11 -20.27 -75.19
C SER A 49 -24.72 -21.19 -74.10
N GLN A 50 -25.25 -20.70 -72.98
CA GLN A 50 -25.81 -19.37 -72.69
C GLN A 50 -25.45 -18.83 -71.28
N ASN A 51 -25.75 -17.54 -71.07
CA ASN A 51 -25.92 -16.81 -69.80
C ASN A 51 -24.68 -16.52 -68.93
N GLU A 52 -24.54 -15.34 -68.31
CA GLU A 52 -25.00 -13.99 -68.69
C GLU A 52 -24.12 -12.95 -67.93
N LYS A 53 -24.17 -11.67 -68.33
CA LYS A 53 -23.19 -10.65 -67.90
C LYS A 53 -23.29 -10.30 -66.40
N LEU A 54 -22.15 -10.29 -65.70
CA LEU A 54 -21.90 -9.38 -64.57
C LEU A 54 -20.45 -8.83 -64.62
N ASP A 55 -20.40 -7.51 -64.72
CA ASP A 55 -19.29 -6.54 -64.75
C ASP A 55 -17.83 -7.01 -64.61
N ALA A 56 -17.04 -6.60 -65.61
CA ALA A 56 -15.59 -6.62 -65.57
C ALA A 56 -15.06 -5.70 -64.46
N ASN A 57 -14.44 -6.29 -63.44
CA ASN A 57 -13.72 -5.55 -62.42
C ASN A 57 -12.47 -4.92 -63.05
N VAL A 58 -12.46 -3.60 -63.23
CA VAL A 58 -11.39 -2.83 -63.91
C VAL A 58 -10.00 -3.08 -63.30
N ASN A 59 -9.94 -3.49 -62.03
CA ASN A 59 -8.69 -3.85 -61.35
C ASN A 59 -8.09 -5.21 -61.78
N ALA A 60 -8.80 -6.03 -62.57
CA ALA A 60 -8.35 -7.35 -62.97
C ALA A 60 -7.29 -7.35 -64.10
N GLU A 61 -7.16 -6.27 -64.88
CA GLU A 61 -6.15 -6.19 -65.95
C GLU A 61 -4.72 -5.95 -65.43
N ILE A 62 -4.56 -5.48 -64.19
CA ILE A 62 -3.29 -4.94 -63.67
C ILE A 62 -2.31 -6.05 -63.20
N LEU A 63 -2.79 -7.27 -62.95
CA LEU A 63 -1.98 -8.39 -62.45
C LEU A 63 -2.32 -9.74 -63.11
N LYS A 64 -1.68 -10.02 -64.26
CA LYS A 64 -1.55 -11.41 -64.73
C LYS A 64 -0.60 -12.17 -63.78
N PRO A 65 -1.02 -13.27 -63.13
CA PRO A 65 -0.13 -14.07 -62.31
C PRO A 65 0.91 -14.79 -63.20
N LEU A 66 2.13 -15.00 -62.69
CA LEU A 66 3.14 -15.80 -63.40
C LEU A 66 2.58 -17.19 -63.69
N THR A 67 2.81 -17.67 -64.92
CA THR A 67 2.32 -18.98 -65.36
C THR A 67 2.92 -20.10 -64.52
N GLU A 68 2.22 -21.23 -64.41
CA GLU A 68 2.73 -22.36 -63.61
C GLU A 68 4.07 -22.88 -64.11
N GLU A 69 4.32 -22.79 -65.42
CA GLU A 69 5.59 -23.17 -66.03
C GLU A 69 6.73 -22.27 -65.54
N GLU A 70 6.56 -20.94 -65.54
CA GLU A 70 7.55 -20.01 -64.99
C GLU A 70 7.81 -20.25 -63.50
N LYS A 71 6.76 -20.50 -62.70
CA LYS A 71 6.91 -20.83 -61.27
C LYS A 71 7.65 -22.16 -61.08
N LYS A 72 7.37 -23.19 -61.89
CA LYS A 72 8.09 -24.48 -61.87
C LYS A 72 9.55 -24.31 -62.32
N LEU A 73 9.83 -23.48 -63.33
CA LEU A 73 11.18 -23.23 -63.85
C LEU A 73 12.05 -22.42 -62.86
N LYS A 74 11.49 -21.37 -62.23
CA LYS A 74 12.14 -20.66 -61.11
C LYS A 74 12.40 -21.61 -59.92
N LYS A 75 11.42 -22.44 -59.54
CA LYS A 75 11.57 -23.43 -58.45
C LYS A 75 12.65 -24.46 -58.75
N ARG A 76 12.77 -24.93 -59.99
CA ARG A 76 13.82 -25.88 -60.40
C ARG A 76 15.21 -25.25 -60.36
N LYS A 77 15.38 -24.02 -60.87
CA LYS A 77 16.65 -23.27 -60.77
C LYS A 77 17.08 -23.07 -59.30
N LEU A 78 16.15 -22.71 -58.42
CA LEU A 78 16.41 -22.59 -56.97
C LEU A 78 16.74 -23.94 -56.32
N GLN A 79 16.07 -25.03 -56.71
CA GLN A 79 16.44 -26.37 -56.22
C GLN A 79 17.83 -26.79 -56.69
N GLU A 80 18.17 -26.59 -57.96
CA GLU A 80 19.49 -26.89 -58.54
C GLU A 80 20.62 -26.11 -57.83
N LEU A 81 20.37 -24.83 -57.49
CA LEU A 81 21.32 -23.98 -56.73
C LEU A 81 21.56 -24.45 -55.29
N PHE A 82 20.56 -25.05 -54.62
CA PHE A 82 20.63 -25.39 -53.20
C PHE A 82 20.70 -26.91 -52.89
N THR A 83 20.77 -27.78 -53.90
CA THR A 83 21.06 -29.22 -53.68
C THR A 83 22.57 -29.50 -53.74
N PRO A 84 23.23 -29.86 -52.61
CA PRO A 84 24.62 -30.32 -52.65
C PRO A 84 24.74 -31.66 -53.39
N LYS A 85 25.89 -31.91 -54.02
CA LYS A 85 26.11 -33.06 -54.92
C LYS A 85 26.25 -34.42 -54.23
N GLU A 86 26.13 -34.51 -52.91
CA GLU A 86 26.33 -35.75 -52.16
C GLU A 86 25.04 -36.54 -51.88
N SER A 87 25.17 -37.87 -51.88
CA SER A 87 24.07 -38.79 -52.22
C SER A 87 23.10 -39.19 -51.09
N LYS A 88 23.20 -38.62 -49.87
CA LYS A 88 22.32 -38.96 -48.74
C LYS A 88 21.85 -37.77 -47.90
N VAL A 89 20.99 -36.93 -48.48
CA VAL A 89 20.26 -35.90 -47.72
C VAL A 89 19.08 -36.52 -46.94
N SER A 90 19.04 -36.30 -45.62
CA SER A 90 17.92 -36.74 -44.75
C SER A 90 16.56 -36.17 -45.20
N ARG A 91 15.49 -36.98 -45.08
CA ARG A 91 14.11 -36.58 -45.45
C ARG A 91 13.65 -35.29 -44.76
N LEU A 92 14.11 -35.02 -43.54
CA LEU A 92 13.81 -33.78 -42.81
C LEU A 92 14.50 -32.57 -43.45
N LYS A 93 15.77 -32.71 -43.87
CA LYS A 93 16.54 -31.65 -44.54
C LYS A 93 15.96 -31.34 -45.93
N LYS A 94 15.54 -32.36 -46.70
CA LYS A 94 14.80 -32.19 -47.97
C LYS A 94 13.47 -31.44 -47.77
N LYS A 95 12.63 -31.86 -46.81
CA LYS A 95 11.35 -31.16 -46.49
C LYS A 95 11.55 -29.72 -46.01
N ARG A 96 12.60 -29.42 -45.25
CA ARG A 96 12.95 -28.05 -44.86
C ARG A 96 13.38 -27.21 -46.07
N LEU A 97 14.20 -27.76 -46.97
CA LEU A 97 14.64 -27.09 -48.20
C LEU A 97 13.47 -26.77 -49.13
N ASP A 98 12.58 -27.72 -49.40
CA ASP A 98 11.43 -27.50 -50.29
C ASP A 98 10.46 -26.44 -49.72
N LYS A 99 10.25 -26.41 -48.39
CA LYS A 99 9.49 -25.34 -47.71
C LYS A 99 10.19 -23.97 -47.79
N PHE A 100 11.53 -23.94 -47.69
CA PHE A 100 12.29 -22.69 -47.79
C PHE A 100 12.18 -22.07 -49.20
N ILE A 101 12.25 -22.90 -50.25
CA ILE A 101 12.15 -22.44 -51.64
C ILE A 101 10.74 -21.88 -51.93
N ASP A 102 9.67 -22.57 -51.50
CA ASP A 102 8.30 -22.05 -51.63
C ASP A 102 8.06 -20.77 -50.81
N HIS A 103 8.73 -20.62 -49.66
CA HIS A 103 8.66 -19.39 -48.87
C HIS A 103 9.34 -18.21 -49.58
N GLN A 104 10.50 -18.41 -50.23
CA GLN A 104 11.17 -17.34 -50.97
C GLN A 104 10.35 -16.87 -52.17
N LEU A 105 9.81 -17.79 -52.98
CA LEU A 105 8.97 -17.44 -54.13
C LEU A 105 7.73 -16.63 -53.71
N LYS A 106 7.08 -17.01 -52.60
CA LYS A 106 5.96 -16.23 -52.03
C LYS A 106 6.38 -14.89 -51.44
N ARG A 107 7.62 -14.75 -50.94
CA ARG A 107 8.14 -13.47 -50.42
C ARG A 107 8.44 -12.50 -51.57
N GLU A 108 9.01 -12.98 -52.66
CA GLU A 108 9.25 -12.22 -53.90
C GLU A 108 7.92 -11.74 -54.50
N GLU A 109 6.95 -12.64 -54.68
CA GLU A 109 5.60 -12.32 -55.18
C GLU A 109 4.85 -11.33 -54.27
N ARG A 110 4.92 -11.50 -52.95
CA ARG A 110 4.31 -10.54 -52.01
C ARG A 110 4.97 -9.16 -52.06
N LYS A 111 6.29 -9.07 -52.26
CA LYS A 111 7.00 -7.78 -52.30
C LYS A 111 6.58 -6.97 -53.53
N THR A 112 6.56 -7.59 -54.72
CA THR A 112 6.13 -6.92 -55.95
C THR A 112 4.66 -6.48 -55.93
N ILE A 113 3.80 -7.19 -55.19
CA ILE A 113 2.41 -6.78 -54.96
C ILE A 113 2.32 -5.58 -53.99
N ILE A 114 3.14 -5.55 -52.94
CA ILE A 114 3.16 -4.43 -51.96
C ILE A 114 3.66 -3.15 -52.63
N ASP A 115 4.75 -3.23 -53.40
CA ASP A 115 5.31 -2.07 -54.11
C ASP A 115 4.25 -1.48 -55.07
N LYS A 116 3.60 -2.33 -55.87
CA LYS A 116 2.47 -1.93 -56.73
C LYS A 116 1.23 -1.42 -55.99
N LEU A 117 1.05 -1.75 -54.71
CA LEU A 117 -0.05 -1.21 -53.88
C LEU A 117 0.31 0.12 -53.23
N GLN A 118 1.59 0.46 -53.08
CA GLN A 118 2.02 1.76 -52.57
C GLN A 118 1.74 2.88 -53.59
N ASP A 119 1.93 2.61 -54.87
CA ASP A 119 1.69 3.57 -55.96
C ASP A 119 0.22 4.08 -56.03
N TYR A 120 -0.74 3.35 -55.46
CA TYR A 120 -2.16 3.73 -55.43
C TYR A 120 -2.64 4.27 -54.08
N LYS A 121 -1.73 4.58 -53.14
CA LYS A 121 -2.09 5.01 -51.79
C LYS A 121 -2.39 6.51 -51.73
N ILE A 122 -3.67 6.87 -51.88
CA ILE A 122 -4.18 8.23 -51.65
C ILE A 122 -4.07 8.59 -50.16
N ASP A 123 -3.66 9.82 -49.85
CA ASP A 123 -3.55 10.33 -48.49
C ASP A 123 -4.93 10.60 -47.87
N THR A 124 -5.25 9.90 -46.77
CA THR A 124 -6.55 9.97 -46.09
C THR A 124 -6.55 10.87 -44.85
N SER A 125 -5.46 11.61 -44.61
CA SER A 125 -5.33 12.55 -43.47
C SER A 125 -6.39 13.65 -43.44
N LEU A 126 -7.04 13.97 -44.58
CA LEU A 126 -8.13 14.93 -44.71
C LEU A 126 -9.53 14.36 -44.44
N LEU A 127 -9.69 13.07 -44.11
CA LEU A 127 -10.99 12.46 -43.87
C LEU A 127 -11.31 12.34 -42.36
N THR A 128 -12.34 13.06 -41.91
CA THR A 128 -12.84 13.02 -40.54
C THR A 128 -13.55 11.70 -40.20
N SER A 129 -13.52 11.34 -38.91
CA SER A 129 -14.16 10.12 -38.42
C SER A 129 -15.68 10.16 -38.57
N SER A 130 -16.26 9.10 -39.14
CA SER A 130 -17.70 8.91 -39.34
C SER A 130 -18.56 8.97 -38.07
N LYS A 131 -17.94 8.99 -36.88
CA LYS A 131 -18.62 9.19 -35.59
C LYS A 131 -19.04 10.64 -35.29
N LYS A 132 -18.49 11.65 -35.98
CA LYS A 132 -18.78 13.08 -35.74
C LYS A 132 -19.71 13.70 -36.80
N LEU A 133 -20.23 12.92 -37.73
CA LEU A 133 -21.07 13.42 -38.82
C LEU A 133 -22.51 13.68 -38.32
N GLY A 134 -22.75 14.86 -37.72
CA GLY A 134 -24.09 15.29 -37.30
C GLY A 134 -24.18 16.40 -36.23
N GLU A 135 -23.10 16.70 -35.51
CA GLU A 135 -23.12 17.71 -34.43
C GLU A 135 -22.64 19.08 -34.93
N GLY A 136 -23.60 19.94 -35.30
CA GLY A 136 -23.37 21.13 -36.12
C GLY A 136 -22.92 22.41 -35.41
N ARG A 137 -21.79 22.40 -34.68
CA ARG A 137 -21.04 23.64 -34.34
C ARG A 137 -19.61 23.36 -33.87
N GLN A 138 -18.62 23.99 -34.51
CA GLN A 138 -17.22 24.00 -34.06
C GLN A 138 -17.05 24.95 -32.86
N THR A 139 -15.97 24.78 -32.09
CA THR A 139 -15.61 25.69 -30.99
C THR A 139 -14.62 26.77 -31.46
N LYS A 140 -14.67 27.99 -30.89
CA LYS A 140 -13.71 29.09 -31.22
C LYS A 140 -12.23 28.64 -31.17
N LYS A 141 -11.88 27.68 -30.31
CA LYS A 141 -10.52 27.14 -30.18
C LYS A 141 -10.14 26.17 -31.32
N GLU A 142 -11.12 25.50 -31.91
CA GLU A 142 -10.92 24.70 -33.14
C GLU A 142 -10.83 25.63 -34.36
N GLU A 143 -11.71 26.63 -34.47
CA GLU A 143 -11.68 27.66 -35.54
C GLU A 143 -10.33 28.40 -35.59
N PHE A 144 -9.82 28.89 -34.45
CA PHE A 144 -8.51 29.53 -34.37
C PHE A 144 -7.35 28.60 -34.78
N LYS A 145 -7.44 27.30 -34.43
CA LYS A 145 -6.42 26.32 -34.78
C LYS A 145 -6.47 25.94 -36.27
N GLU A 146 -7.66 25.95 -36.86
CA GLU A 146 -7.88 25.75 -38.29
C GLU A 146 -7.35 26.95 -39.10
N ALA A 147 -7.67 28.18 -38.69
CA ALA A 147 -7.12 29.42 -39.26
C ALA A 147 -5.59 29.45 -39.24
N LEU A 148 -4.97 29.17 -38.09
CA LEU A 148 -3.51 29.13 -37.92
C LEU A 148 -2.85 28.02 -38.75
N SER A 149 -3.56 26.94 -39.06
CA SER A 149 -3.08 25.88 -39.96
C SER A 149 -3.17 26.28 -41.43
N LEU A 150 -4.20 27.04 -41.83
CA LEU A 150 -4.39 27.52 -43.21
C LEU A 150 -3.38 28.62 -43.56
N GLU A 151 -3.12 29.55 -42.63
CA GLU A 151 -2.08 30.58 -42.77
C GLU A 151 -0.69 29.94 -42.93
N ARG A 152 -0.33 28.97 -42.07
CA ARG A 152 0.93 28.20 -42.18
C ARG A 152 1.10 27.40 -43.47
N GLN A 153 0.00 27.07 -44.17
CA GLN A 153 0.02 26.40 -45.46
C GLN A 153 0.00 27.39 -46.65
N GLY A 154 0.03 28.70 -46.39
CA GLY A 154 -0.04 29.74 -47.42
C GLY A 154 -1.40 29.86 -48.11
N ARG A 155 -2.49 29.45 -47.44
CA ARG A 155 -3.86 29.41 -47.96
C ARG A 155 -4.86 30.16 -47.06
N GLY A 156 -4.37 31.16 -46.31
CA GLY A 156 -5.21 32.06 -45.52
C GLY A 156 -6.04 33.00 -46.41
N ASN A 157 -7.20 33.39 -45.89
CA ASN A 157 -8.10 34.42 -46.43
C ASN A 157 -8.27 35.54 -45.37
N GLU A 158 -8.87 36.69 -45.73
CA GLU A 158 -9.15 37.78 -44.77
C GLU A 158 -9.87 37.31 -43.48
N GLN A 159 -10.85 36.40 -43.60
CA GLN A 159 -11.54 35.85 -42.42
C GLN A 159 -10.64 35.02 -41.49
N THR A 160 -9.59 34.38 -42.00
CA THR A 160 -8.63 33.68 -41.13
C THR A 160 -7.68 34.67 -40.44
N GLU A 161 -7.36 35.80 -41.07
CA GLU A 161 -6.60 36.87 -40.42
C GLU A 161 -7.44 37.57 -39.33
N GLU A 162 -8.72 37.91 -39.58
CA GLU A 162 -9.61 38.48 -38.56
C GLU A 162 -9.71 37.60 -37.29
N ILE A 163 -9.76 36.27 -37.45
CA ILE A 163 -9.80 35.32 -36.31
C ILE A 163 -8.46 35.28 -35.56
N LEU A 164 -7.33 35.52 -36.23
CA LEU A 164 -5.99 35.47 -35.64
C LEU A 164 -5.59 36.78 -34.94
N TYR A 165 -6.12 37.91 -35.38
CA TYR A 165 -5.73 39.26 -34.93
C TYR A 165 -6.86 40.02 -34.16
N GLU A 166 -7.84 39.32 -33.58
CA GLU A 166 -8.89 39.88 -32.70
C GLU A 166 -8.26 40.46 -31.40
N GLU A 167 -8.02 41.77 -31.32
CA GLU A 167 -7.44 42.43 -30.13
C GLU A 167 -8.40 42.40 -28.93
N PHE A 168 -7.86 42.09 -27.74
CA PHE A 168 -8.64 41.85 -26.52
C PHE A 168 -8.45 42.99 -25.50
N GLU A 169 -9.49 43.78 -25.26
CA GLU A 169 -9.46 44.78 -24.16
C GLU A 169 -9.46 44.08 -22.78
N PRO A 170 -8.48 44.36 -21.90
CA PRO A 170 -8.42 43.74 -20.59
C PRO A 170 -9.46 44.35 -19.64
N LYS A 171 -10.48 43.55 -19.29
CA LYS A 171 -11.50 43.93 -18.31
C LYS A 171 -10.85 44.09 -16.92
N ALA A 172 -10.90 45.30 -16.37
CA ALA A 172 -10.30 45.61 -15.06
C ALA A 172 -10.93 44.77 -13.93
N TRP A 173 -10.09 44.32 -12.99
CA TRP A 173 -10.51 43.68 -11.75
C TRP A 173 -10.41 44.71 -10.63
N ASP A 174 -11.53 45.07 -10.03
CA ASP A 174 -11.56 45.98 -8.89
C ASP A 174 -10.92 45.36 -7.65
N LYS A 175 -10.32 46.23 -6.84
CA LYS A 175 -9.75 45.92 -5.52
C LYS A 175 -10.77 46.17 -4.40
N HIS A 176 -10.36 45.77 -3.18
CA HIS A 176 -10.95 46.12 -1.88
C HIS A 176 -12.21 45.29 -1.51
N ASP A 177 -12.47 44.98 -0.22
CA ASP A 177 -12.02 45.64 1.01
C ASP A 177 -11.40 44.72 2.10
N GLU A 178 -10.65 45.38 3.00
CA GLU A 178 -10.33 44.94 4.38
C GLU A 178 -11.06 45.87 5.38
N GLU A 179 -11.50 45.30 6.51
CA GLU A 179 -11.74 45.94 7.83
C GLU A 179 -12.98 46.84 8.14
N GLU A 180 -13.18 46.98 9.47
CA GLU A 180 -14.05 47.89 10.27
C GLU A 180 -15.58 47.66 10.48
N SER A 181 -15.88 46.89 11.55
CA SER A 181 -16.62 47.27 12.79
C SER A 181 -18.01 47.94 12.85
N HIS A 182 -18.72 47.58 13.94
CA HIS A 182 -19.86 48.20 14.65
C HIS A 182 -21.32 47.84 14.27
N ASP A 183 -21.90 47.00 15.14
CA ASP A 183 -23.07 47.21 16.02
C ASP A 183 -24.45 47.72 15.52
N ASP A 184 -25.45 47.10 16.16
CA ASP A 184 -26.83 47.52 16.48
C ASP A 184 -27.98 47.49 15.43
N ASP A 185 -28.93 46.60 15.76
CA ASP A 185 -30.39 46.76 15.86
C ASP A 185 -31.40 46.71 14.67
N GLU A 186 -32.36 45.80 14.89
CA GLU A 186 -33.83 45.87 14.71
C GLU A 186 -34.51 45.97 13.32
N ASP A 187 -35.18 44.85 13.02
CA ASP A 187 -36.61 44.71 12.68
C ASP A 187 -37.24 45.00 11.30
N ASP A 188 -38.27 44.17 11.05
CA ASP A 188 -39.46 44.36 10.19
C ASP A 188 -39.34 44.38 8.66
N PHE A 189 -40.37 43.98 7.88
CA PHE A 189 -41.45 42.98 8.05
C PHE A 189 -42.17 42.89 6.68
N GLU A 190 -42.73 41.73 6.32
CA GLU A 190 -43.73 41.53 5.23
C GLU A 190 -43.34 42.00 3.79
N ASP A 191 -43.75 41.36 2.70
CA ASP A 191 -45.14 41.04 2.42
C ASP A 191 -45.32 39.94 1.35
N LYS A 192 -46.51 39.33 1.34
CA LYS A 192 -47.02 38.52 0.22
C LYS A 192 -48.01 39.37 -0.57
N PHE A 193 -48.05 39.19 -1.89
CA PHE A 193 -49.24 38.82 -2.70
C PHE A 193 -49.02 39.22 -4.17
N GLY A 194 -49.59 38.44 -5.10
CA GLY A 194 -49.51 38.72 -6.53
C GLY A 194 -50.83 39.25 -7.12
N SER A 195 -50.79 39.66 -8.39
CA SER A 195 -51.96 39.84 -9.26
C SER A 195 -51.51 39.64 -10.74
N MET A 196 -52.26 38.92 -11.59
CA MET A 196 -53.17 39.43 -12.64
C MET A 196 -52.45 40.14 -13.83
N VAL A 197 -52.86 40.05 -15.12
CA VAL A 197 -53.98 39.36 -15.82
C VAL A 197 -53.66 39.22 -17.35
N LYS A 198 -54.47 38.45 -18.11
CA LYS A 198 -54.42 38.27 -19.60
C LYS A 198 -54.85 39.54 -20.38
N PRO A 199 -54.81 39.55 -21.75
CA PRO A 199 -55.92 39.00 -22.59
C PRO A 199 -55.40 38.18 -23.81
N GLU A 200 -56.09 37.23 -24.48
CA GLU A 200 -57.47 37.14 -25.02
C GLU A 200 -57.76 38.13 -26.18
N ASP A 201 -58.35 37.77 -27.34
CA ASP A 201 -58.77 36.46 -27.87
C ASP A 201 -59.09 36.52 -29.39
N ASN A 202 -59.20 35.37 -30.08
CA ASN A 202 -59.94 35.15 -31.37
C ASN A 202 -59.46 35.86 -32.68
N THR A 203 -59.67 35.36 -33.92
CA THR A 203 -60.37 34.19 -34.53
C THR A 203 -59.82 34.02 -35.99
N SER A 204 -60.06 32.97 -36.80
CA SER A 204 -60.29 31.51 -36.64
C SER A 204 -60.65 30.89 -38.03
N GLU A 205 -60.16 29.71 -38.43
CA GLU A 205 -60.79 28.94 -39.54
C GLU A 205 -60.76 27.39 -39.41
N LYS A 206 -61.98 26.81 -39.46
CA LYS A 206 -62.41 25.55 -40.13
C LYS A 206 -61.90 24.14 -39.70
N ASN A 207 -62.79 23.47 -38.95
CA ASN A 207 -63.49 22.21 -39.30
C ASN A 207 -62.84 20.79 -39.26
N LYS A 208 -63.36 19.98 -38.29
CA LYS A 208 -63.88 18.58 -38.43
C LYS A 208 -62.87 17.41 -38.67
N PRO A 209 -63.28 16.13 -38.46
CA PRO A 209 -63.93 15.55 -37.27
C PRO A 209 -63.30 14.20 -36.84
N SER A 210 -63.86 13.53 -35.83
CA SER A 210 -63.46 12.18 -35.38
C SER A 210 -63.91 11.05 -36.31
N SER A 211 -62.98 10.15 -36.70
CA SER A 211 -63.23 8.81 -37.29
C SER A 211 -61.95 7.94 -37.13
N PHE A 212 -62.00 6.60 -36.98
CA PHE A 212 -61.91 5.59 -38.08
C PHE A 212 -60.60 5.75 -38.90
N ILE A 213 -59.70 4.78 -39.11
CA ILE A 213 -59.82 3.30 -39.21
C ILE A 213 -58.60 2.56 -38.62
N ASP A 214 -58.86 1.41 -38.00
CA ASP A 214 -57.91 0.32 -37.76
C ASP A 214 -57.95 -0.66 -38.96
N HIS A 215 -56.92 -0.64 -39.83
CA HIS A 215 -56.80 -1.56 -40.99
C HIS A 215 -56.13 -2.88 -40.59
N ARG A 216 -56.81 -3.64 -39.72
CA ARG A 216 -56.51 -5.05 -39.42
C ARG A 216 -56.37 -5.92 -40.69
N PRO A 217 -55.57 -6.99 -40.63
CA PRO A 217 -55.94 -8.21 -39.88
C PRO A 217 -55.41 -8.16 -38.43
N ALA A 218 -56.14 -8.51 -37.36
CA ALA A 218 -57.02 -9.65 -37.13
C ALA A 218 -56.19 -10.95 -37.25
N LYS A 219 -55.90 -11.68 -36.17
CA LYS A 219 -56.79 -12.06 -35.05
C LYS A 219 -56.00 -12.50 -33.81
N PHE A 220 -56.70 -12.49 -32.66
CA PHE A 220 -56.61 -13.43 -31.52
C PHE A 220 -55.24 -13.61 -30.81
N GLY A 221 -55.13 -13.65 -29.48
CA GLY A 221 -56.14 -13.80 -28.43
C GLY A 221 -56.33 -15.26 -28.03
N GLY A 222 -56.12 -15.58 -26.75
CA GLY A 222 -56.47 -16.88 -26.18
C GLY A 222 -55.32 -17.62 -25.50
N SER A 223 -55.65 -18.18 -24.34
CA SER A 223 -54.84 -19.11 -23.56
C SER A 223 -54.64 -20.46 -24.24
N GLY A 224 -53.43 -21.02 -24.12
CA GLY A 224 -53.21 -22.45 -23.87
C GLY A 224 -53.15 -23.40 -25.07
N ILE A 225 -52.08 -24.20 -25.06
CA ILE A 225 -51.97 -25.57 -25.61
C ILE A 225 -52.03 -25.70 -27.15
N GLY A 226 -50.93 -26.19 -27.75
CA GLY A 226 -51.05 -27.15 -28.86
C GLY A 226 -50.06 -27.05 -30.02
N PHE A 227 -48.96 -27.80 -29.92
CA PHE A 227 -48.31 -28.58 -31.00
C PHE A 227 -47.94 -27.97 -32.37
N GLY A 228 -46.67 -28.18 -32.77
CA GLY A 228 -46.33 -28.40 -34.20
C GLY A 228 -44.90 -28.08 -34.65
N PHE A 229 -43.93 -28.96 -34.35
CA PHE A 229 -42.64 -29.25 -35.03
C PHE A 229 -42.13 -28.36 -36.20
N SER A 230 -40.83 -28.12 -36.44
CA SER A 230 -39.57 -28.39 -35.71
C SER A 230 -38.37 -27.73 -36.46
N ASN A 231 -37.28 -27.43 -35.74
CA ASN A 231 -35.90 -27.24 -36.24
C ASN A 231 -35.60 -26.26 -37.41
N VAL A 232 -35.37 -24.99 -37.08
CA VAL A 232 -34.28 -24.18 -37.69
C VAL A 232 -33.52 -23.45 -36.58
N LYS A 233 -32.19 -23.58 -36.53
CA LYS A 233 -31.34 -22.90 -35.53
C LYS A 233 -31.24 -21.40 -35.85
N ILE A 234 -31.79 -20.55 -34.98
CA ILE A 234 -31.42 -19.13 -34.96
C ILE A 234 -30.11 -19.02 -34.19
N VAL A 235 -29.06 -18.58 -34.88
CA VAL A 235 -27.74 -18.34 -34.28
C VAL A 235 -27.78 -17.04 -33.49
N ASN A 236 -28.01 -17.12 -32.19
CA ASN A 236 -27.62 -16.05 -31.27
C ASN A 236 -26.10 -15.92 -31.33
N LYS A 237 -25.63 -14.86 -31.96
CA LYS A 237 -24.20 -14.63 -32.18
C LYS A 237 -23.61 -14.06 -30.91
N GLU A 238 -22.86 -14.89 -30.21
CA GLU A 238 -22.05 -14.54 -29.04
C GLU A 238 -21.34 -13.19 -29.25
N ASN A 239 -21.29 -12.39 -28.17
CA ASN A 239 -20.42 -11.23 -28.11
C ASN A 239 -18.96 -11.69 -28.18
N LYS A 240 -18.43 -11.75 -29.40
CA LYS A 240 -17.01 -12.05 -29.64
C LYS A 240 -16.15 -11.16 -28.76
N ALA A 241 -15.27 -11.79 -27.99
CA ALA A 241 -14.24 -11.13 -27.22
C ALA A 241 -13.55 -10.03 -28.07
N PRO A 242 -13.22 -8.86 -27.48
CA PRO A 242 -12.55 -7.80 -28.21
C PRO A 242 -11.26 -8.34 -28.82
N LYS A 243 -11.15 -8.24 -30.15
CA LYS A 243 -9.97 -8.72 -30.88
C LYS A 243 -8.73 -8.11 -30.25
N LYS A 244 -7.80 -8.95 -29.79
CA LYS A 244 -6.47 -8.52 -29.31
C LYS A 244 -5.86 -7.58 -30.34
N LYS A 245 -5.68 -6.30 -29.97
CA LYS A 245 -4.82 -5.39 -30.74
C LYS A 245 -3.41 -5.97 -30.64
N TYR A 246 -2.86 -6.41 -31.77
CA TYR A 246 -1.45 -6.77 -31.83
C TYR A 246 -0.61 -5.54 -31.51
N ASN A 247 0.26 -5.65 -30.51
CA ASN A 247 1.16 -4.59 -30.14
C ASN A 247 2.35 -4.62 -31.11
N TRP A 248 2.59 -3.51 -31.80
CA TRP A 248 3.61 -3.38 -32.85
C TRP A 248 5.02 -3.80 -32.39
N ARG A 249 5.32 -3.66 -31.09
CA ARG A 249 6.57 -4.11 -30.46
C ARG A 249 6.86 -5.61 -30.62
N GLN A 250 5.85 -6.48 -30.68
CA GLN A 250 6.06 -7.93 -30.91
C GLN A 250 6.47 -8.24 -32.36
N LEU A 251 6.08 -7.40 -33.33
CA LEU A 251 6.56 -7.51 -34.71
C LEU A 251 8.01 -7.04 -34.83
N VAL A 252 8.36 -5.93 -34.17
CA VAL A 252 9.75 -5.42 -34.15
C VAL A 252 10.70 -6.42 -33.48
N ALA A 253 10.37 -6.97 -32.32
CA ALA A 253 11.21 -7.96 -31.64
C ALA A 253 11.40 -9.26 -32.47
N MET A 254 10.36 -9.73 -33.19
CA MET A 254 10.49 -10.85 -34.13
C MET A 254 11.28 -10.51 -35.40
N GLU A 255 11.46 -9.23 -35.72
CA GLU A 255 12.20 -8.75 -36.89
C GLU A 255 13.68 -8.48 -36.55
N GLU A 256 13.98 -8.09 -35.29
CA GLU A 256 15.33 -8.01 -34.73
C GLU A 256 15.95 -9.39 -34.51
N LEU A 257 15.23 -10.35 -33.91
CA LEU A 257 15.67 -11.76 -33.84
C LEU A 257 15.89 -12.38 -35.23
N LYS A 258 15.28 -11.83 -36.27
CA LYS A 258 15.47 -12.26 -37.67
C LYS A 258 16.69 -11.66 -38.35
N LYS A 259 17.26 -10.58 -37.81
CA LYS A 259 18.47 -9.93 -38.33
C LYS A 259 19.75 -10.54 -37.74
N HIS A 260 19.72 -11.00 -36.49
CA HIS A 260 20.88 -11.68 -35.88
C HIS A 260 21.04 -13.16 -36.29
N GLY A 261 20.01 -13.75 -36.89
CA GLY A 261 19.97 -15.18 -37.24
C GLY A 261 20.23 -15.52 -38.70
N LYS A 262 21.29 -14.96 -39.33
CA LYS A 262 22.02 -15.53 -40.48
C LYS A 262 23.18 -14.64 -40.97
N ASP A 263 24.38 -15.13 -40.71
CA ASP A 263 25.64 -15.05 -41.45
C ASP A 263 26.75 -15.28 -40.39
N ASP A 264 27.51 -16.38 -40.34
CA ASP A 264 27.32 -17.75 -40.81
C ASP A 264 28.18 -18.64 -39.90
N GLU A 265 27.70 -19.82 -39.49
CA GLU A 265 28.62 -20.91 -39.16
C GLU A 265 29.04 -21.58 -40.46
N MET A 266 30.34 -21.83 -40.63
CA MET A 266 30.91 -23.17 -40.80
C MET A 266 32.32 -23.06 -41.39
N ASP A 267 33.32 -23.51 -40.63
CA ASP A 267 34.46 -24.21 -41.22
C ASP A 267 34.82 -25.41 -40.33
N PHE A 268 35.35 -26.45 -40.97
CA PHE A 268 35.44 -27.86 -40.55
C PHE A 268 36.71 -28.40 -41.26
N ASP A 269 37.64 -29.18 -40.71
CA ASP A 269 37.55 -30.29 -39.75
C ASP A 269 38.97 -30.82 -39.36
N THR A 270 39.02 -31.94 -38.60
CA THR A 270 40.14 -32.91 -38.40
C THR A 270 41.28 -32.49 -37.46
N THR A 271 41.92 -33.37 -36.66
CA THR A 271 42.17 -34.84 -36.79
C THR A 271 41.85 -35.71 -35.55
N SER A 272 42.21 -37.00 -35.62
CA SER A 272 41.71 -38.19 -34.87
C SER A 272 42.63 -38.74 -33.75
N GLU A 273 42.18 -39.87 -33.14
CA GLU A 273 42.95 -40.88 -32.35
C GLU A 273 43.36 -40.50 -30.90
N GLU A 274 43.52 -41.43 -29.94
CA GLU A 274 42.95 -42.78 -29.65
C GLU A 274 43.27 -43.15 -28.17
N GLU A 275 42.53 -44.09 -27.57
CA GLU A 275 42.81 -44.93 -26.36
C GLU A 275 43.43 -44.36 -25.04
N GLY A 276 42.98 -44.90 -23.89
CA GLY A 276 43.74 -44.87 -22.61
C GLY A 276 42.91 -44.80 -21.32
N ASP A 277 42.55 -45.94 -20.74
CA ASP A 277 42.16 -46.06 -19.31
C ASP A 277 43.42 -46.00 -18.41
N ASP A 278 43.29 -45.46 -17.19
CA ASP A 278 43.59 -46.12 -15.89
C ASP A 278 43.87 -45.11 -14.75
N ASP A 279 42.92 -45.09 -13.81
CA ASP A 279 43.02 -45.09 -12.34
C ASP A 279 44.25 -44.53 -11.55
N ASP A 280 43.84 -43.79 -10.50
CA ASP A 280 44.28 -43.87 -9.09
C ASP A 280 45.49 -43.11 -8.51
N ALA A 281 45.26 -42.78 -7.22
CA ALA A 281 46.17 -42.46 -6.11
C ALA A 281 46.71 -41.02 -5.91
N GLU A 282 46.32 -40.47 -4.75
CA GLU A 282 47.17 -39.93 -3.65
C GLU A 282 48.64 -39.56 -4.01
N GLY A 283 49.21 -38.43 -3.60
CA GLY A 283 48.92 -37.54 -2.47
C GLY A 283 50.26 -37.01 -1.90
N GLU A 284 50.20 -35.98 -1.05
CA GLU A 284 51.31 -35.45 -0.20
C GLU A 284 52.51 -34.75 -0.90
N ASP A 285 52.49 -33.42 -0.77
CA ASP A 285 53.49 -32.60 -0.05
C ASP A 285 54.90 -32.23 -0.58
N GLU A 286 55.27 -31.06 -0.05
CA GLU A 286 56.58 -30.45 0.19
C GLU A 286 57.33 -29.64 -0.87
N GLU A 287 57.67 -28.45 -0.37
CA GLU A 287 58.50 -27.38 -0.89
C GLU A 287 59.89 -27.81 -1.36
N GLN A 288 60.43 -27.10 -2.35
CA GLN A 288 61.78 -26.53 -2.18
C GLN A 288 62.05 -25.34 -3.10
N LYS A 289 62.57 -24.26 -2.51
CA LYS A 289 63.33 -23.20 -3.18
C LYS A 289 64.80 -23.43 -2.91
N GLU A 290 65.65 -23.21 -3.91
CA GLU A 290 66.96 -22.53 -3.81
C GLU A 290 67.46 -22.34 -5.26
N SER A 291 67.71 -21.09 -5.69
CA SER A 291 69.03 -20.44 -5.80
C SER A 291 69.85 -20.95 -7.01
N GLU A 292 70.73 -20.20 -7.67
CA GLU A 292 71.32 -18.90 -7.34
C GLU A 292 71.91 -18.22 -8.61
N SER A 293 72.12 -16.89 -8.51
CA SER A 293 73.17 -16.08 -9.16
C SER A 293 73.07 -15.72 -10.67
N GLU A 294 73.52 -14.56 -11.16
CA GLU A 294 73.71 -13.16 -10.70
C GLU A 294 74.46 -12.39 -11.85
N GLN A 295 74.65 -11.07 -11.71
CA GLN A 295 75.46 -10.17 -12.57
C GLN A 295 74.85 -9.76 -13.93
N GLU A 296 74.94 -8.50 -14.40
CA GLU A 296 75.78 -7.36 -13.98
C GLU A 296 75.12 -5.97 -14.24
N GLU A 297 75.79 -4.92 -13.76
CA GLU A 297 75.57 -3.44 -13.64
C GLU A 297 75.02 -2.67 -14.90
N SER A 298 74.69 -1.35 -14.92
CA SER A 298 74.93 -0.16 -14.05
C SER A 298 73.93 1.00 -14.33
N GLU A 299 73.85 2.01 -13.42
CA GLU A 299 73.39 3.43 -13.59
C GLU A 299 71.95 3.75 -14.12
N GLY A 300 71.28 4.88 -13.82
CA GLY A 300 71.53 6.02 -12.91
C GLY A 300 70.52 7.19 -13.11
N GLU A 301 69.79 7.56 -12.04
CA GLU A 301 69.07 8.84 -11.74
C GLU A 301 68.07 9.57 -12.71
N GLN A 302 66.78 9.56 -12.30
CA GLN A 302 65.83 10.68 -12.05
C GLN A 302 65.37 11.76 -13.09
N HIS A 303 64.07 12.10 -12.92
CA HIS A 303 63.32 13.34 -13.25
C HIS A 303 62.58 13.50 -14.59
N GLN A 304 61.68 14.51 -14.63
CA GLN A 304 60.38 14.53 -15.34
C GLN A 304 60.33 15.40 -16.62
N ALA A 305 59.27 15.17 -17.42
CA ALA A 305 58.56 16.07 -18.35
C ALA A 305 58.68 15.80 -19.88
N GLU A 306 57.55 16.03 -20.56
CA GLU A 306 57.19 15.82 -21.99
C GLU A 306 57.88 16.86 -22.94
N PRO A 307 57.75 16.86 -24.30
CA PRO A 307 56.72 16.25 -25.16
C PRO A 307 57.12 15.75 -26.60
N GLU A 308 56.09 15.37 -27.38
CA GLU A 308 55.89 15.55 -28.85
C GLU A 308 56.82 14.95 -29.95
N ASP A 309 56.21 14.01 -30.69
CA ASP A 309 55.95 14.01 -32.16
C ASP A 309 56.86 13.32 -33.24
N ALA A 310 56.12 12.67 -34.16
CA ALA A 310 56.40 12.26 -35.55
C ALA A 310 57.63 11.37 -35.94
N ASP A 311 57.34 10.18 -36.52
CA ASP A 311 58.26 9.50 -37.44
C ASP A 311 57.55 8.70 -38.58
N GLN A 312 58.26 8.47 -39.68
CA GLN A 312 57.72 8.14 -41.01
C GLN A 312 57.43 6.63 -41.23
N LYS A 313 56.36 6.30 -41.98
CA LYS A 313 55.94 4.90 -42.23
C LYS A 313 56.25 4.37 -43.64
N ASN A 314 56.61 3.09 -43.66
CA ASN A 314 57.13 2.29 -44.78
C ASN A 314 56.06 2.00 -45.89
N PRO A 315 56.37 2.12 -47.21
CA PRO A 315 55.38 1.96 -48.29
C PRO A 315 54.67 0.59 -48.36
N ALA A 316 55.29 -0.48 -47.84
CA ALA A 316 54.70 -1.81 -47.82
C ALA A 316 53.41 -1.87 -46.97
N ASN A 317 53.33 -1.08 -45.90
CA ASN A 317 52.09 -0.98 -45.10
C ASN A 317 51.02 -0.19 -45.85
N GLN A 318 51.38 0.88 -46.55
CA GLN A 318 50.43 1.66 -47.37
C GLN A 318 49.79 0.80 -48.48
N PHE A 319 50.54 -0.10 -49.11
CA PHE A 319 49.98 -1.03 -50.10
C PHE A 319 49.04 -2.07 -49.46
N LYS A 320 49.37 -2.56 -48.25
CA LYS A 320 48.54 -3.50 -47.48
C LYS A 320 47.24 -2.84 -47.01
N ASP A 321 47.31 -1.58 -46.58
CA ASP A 321 46.14 -0.78 -46.19
C ASP A 321 45.26 -0.41 -47.39
N TRP A 322 45.87 -0.09 -48.54
CA TRP A 322 45.14 0.15 -49.80
C TRP A 322 44.42 -1.10 -50.32
N ALA A 323 45.08 -2.27 -50.29
CA ALA A 323 44.46 -3.54 -50.68
C ALA A 323 43.27 -3.89 -49.74
N ASN A 324 43.43 -3.67 -48.44
CA ASN A 324 42.36 -3.84 -47.46
C ASN A 324 41.21 -2.83 -47.67
N GLN A 325 41.47 -1.63 -48.18
CA GLN A 325 40.43 -0.65 -48.53
C GLN A 325 39.64 -1.03 -49.79
N GLU A 326 40.29 -1.55 -50.84
CA GLU A 326 39.57 -2.04 -52.02
C GLU A 326 38.75 -3.30 -51.73
N ILE A 327 39.26 -4.22 -50.89
CA ILE A 327 38.48 -5.35 -50.37
C ILE A 327 37.24 -4.83 -49.61
N LYS A 328 37.40 -3.87 -48.69
CA LYS A 328 36.27 -3.24 -47.98
C LYS A 328 35.25 -2.58 -48.90
N LYS A 329 35.67 -1.99 -50.03
CA LYS A 329 34.74 -1.42 -51.03
C LYS A 329 33.99 -2.49 -51.80
N MET A 330 34.66 -3.55 -52.26
CA MET A 330 33.98 -4.65 -52.98
C MET A 330 33.03 -5.44 -52.08
N GLU A 331 33.35 -5.61 -50.79
CA GLU A 331 32.47 -6.22 -49.79
C GLU A 331 31.33 -5.30 -49.32
N GLY A 332 31.25 -4.05 -49.81
CA GLY A 332 30.22 -3.09 -49.38
C GLY A 332 30.38 -2.58 -47.94
N ARG A 333 31.53 -2.82 -47.30
CA ARG A 333 31.89 -2.36 -45.94
C ARG A 333 32.67 -1.02 -45.99
N GLY A 334 32.23 -0.12 -46.87
CA GLY A 334 32.89 1.14 -47.23
C GLY A 334 32.08 2.41 -46.91
N GLN A 335 31.04 2.31 -46.09
CA GLN A 335 30.41 3.47 -45.42
C GLN A 335 30.53 3.29 -43.92
N GLU A 336 31.04 4.30 -43.23
CA GLU A 336 30.81 4.44 -41.79
C GLU A 336 29.31 4.57 -41.58
N LEU A 337 28.69 3.51 -41.07
CA LEU A 337 27.45 3.62 -40.35
C LEU A 337 27.76 4.35 -39.05
N VAL A 338 27.75 5.69 -39.13
CA VAL A 338 27.23 6.51 -38.04
C VAL A 338 25.89 5.87 -37.70
N THR A 339 25.84 5.14 -36.59
CA THR A 339 24.57 4.67 -36.06
C THR A 339 23.75 5.92 -35.84
N PRO A 340 22.58 6.08 -36.48
CA PRO A 340 21.63 7.05 -35.97
C PRO A 340 21.28 6.53 -34.59
N THR A 341 21.86 7.17 -33.56
CA THR A 341 21.36 7.05 -32.19
C THR A 341 19.87 7.28 -32.31
N LEU A 342 19.10 6.22 -32.04
CA LEU A 342 17.67 6.36 -31.95
C LEU A 342 17.41 7.21 -30.71
N ASN A 343 17.42 8.54 -30.91
CA ASN A 343 16.57 9.48 -30.21
C ASN A 343 15.11 9.12 -30.55
N ILE A 344 14.72 7.91 -30.14
CA ILE A 344 13.41 7.73 -29.55
C ILE A 344 13.50 8.62 -28.33
N ASP A 345 12.92 9.82 -28.44
CA ASP A 345 12.47 10.59 -27.30
C ASP A 345 11.48 9.70 -26.54
N TYR A 346 12.00 8.78 -25.73
CA TYR A 346 11.26 8.17 -24.64
C TYR A 346 11.06 9.30 -23.65
N LYS A 347 10.06 10.11 -23.94
CA LYS A 347 9.31 10.79 -22.89
C LYS A 347 8.69 9.63 -22.12
N PRO A 348 9.08 9.40 -20.85
CA PRO A 348 8.28 8.56 -19.99
C PRO A 348 6.86 9.16 -19.99
N ILE A 349 5.86 8.36 -19.61
CA ILE A 349 4.58 8.96 -19.21
C ILE A 349 4.81 9.58 -17.84
N ILE A 350 5.57 10.67 -17.82
CA ILE A 350 5.76 11.51 -16.65
C ILE A 350 4.43 12.24 -16.49
N ARG A 351 3.61 11.76 -15.57
CA ARG A 351 2.49 12.55 -15.07
C ARG A 351 3.08 13.77 -14.35
N GLU A 352 2.31 14.85 -14.16
CA GLU A 352 2.83 16.02 -13.42
C GLU A 352 3.29 15.65 -11.99
N GLU A 353 2.78 14.55 -11.45
CA GLU A 353 3.17 13.90 -10.18
C GLU A 353 4.40 12.95 -10.23
N ASP A 354 4.93 12.63 -11.42
CA ASP A 354 6.11 11.76 -11.61
C ASP A 354 7.40 12.56 -11.93
N LEU A 355 7.32 13.88 -12.11
CA LEU A 355 8.49 14.75 -12.17
C LEU A 355 9.12 14.83 -10.77
N ASP A 356 10.45 15.01 -10.71
CA ASP A 356 11.07 15.62 -9.53
C ASP A 356 10.41 16.99 -9.31
N ASP A 357 10.29 17.48 -8.06
CA ASP A 357 9.39 18.60 -7.64
C ASP A 357 9.62 19.95 -8.38
N GLY A 358 10.49 20.03 -9.39
CA GLY A 358 10.76 21.23 -10.19
C GLY A 358 11.52 22.31 -9.43
N LEU A 359 11.89 22.00 -8.18
CA LEU A 359 12.68 22.80 -7.26
C LEU A 359 14.08 23.00 -7.85
N LYS A 360 14.20 24.05 -8.66
CA LYS A 360 15.49 24.61 -9.06
C LYS A 360 16.33 24.81 -7.81
N GLU A 361 17.63 24.50 -7.89
CA GLU A 361 18.61 24.89 -6.88
C GLU A 361 18.38 26.37 -6.52
N THR A 362 17.86 26.63 -5.33
CA THR A 362 17.60 27.99 -4.88
C THR A 362 18.93 28.63 -4.60
N HIS A 363 19.45 29.38 -5.57
CA HIS A 363 20.70 30.12 -5.49
C HIS A 363 20.80 30.81 -4.13
N ILE A 364 21.65 30.27 -3.25
CA ILE A 364 21.85 30.83 -1.91
C ILE A 364 22.43 32.23 -2.13
N PRO A 365 21.76 33.32 -1.69
CA PRO A 365 22.31 34.65 -1.86
C PRO A 365 23.54 34.79 -0.96
N ILE A 366 24.73 34.78 -1.56
CA ILE A 366 26.00 35.03 -0.88
C ILE A 366 26.04 36.53 -0.57
N ASP A 367 26.05 36.90 0.72
CA ASP A 367 26.22 38.30 1.13
C ASP A 367 27.71 38.66 1.12
N GLU A 368 28.16 39.24 0.00
CA GLU A 368 29.54 39.70 -0.20
C GLU A 368 30.01 40.74 0.84
N ASN A 369 29.09 41.36 1.61
CA ASN A 369 29.41 42.35 2.65
C ASN A 369 29.47 41.77 4.08
N SER A 370 29.43 40.45 4.26
CA SER A 370 29.37 39.81 5.58
C SER A 370 30.65 40.01 6.41
N THR A 371 30.64 40.97 7.35
CA THR A 371 31.74 41.22 8.30
C THR A 371 31.76 40.21 9.47
N ARG A 372 31.72 38.92 9.16
CA ARG A 372 31.55 37.82 10.12
C ARG A 372 32.76 37.68 11.08
N LYS A 373 32.49 37.57 12.39
CA LYS A 373 33.43 36.99 13.35
C LYS A 373 33.23 35.47 13.39
N ALA A 374 34.15 34.72 12.82
CA ALA A 374 34.09 33.25 12.85
C ALA A 374 34.45 32.73 14.25
N PHE A 375 33.48 32.12 14.94
CA PHE A 375 33.72 31.28 16.10
C PHE A 375 33.86 29.83 15.62
N TYR A 376 34.91 29.13 16.07
CA TYR A 376 35.20 27.75 15.69
C TYR A 376 35.64 26.93 16.90
N VAL A 377 35.09 25.73 17.06
CA VAL A 377 35.47 24.76 18.10
C VAL A 377 36.36 23.70 17.47
N LYS A 378 37.65 23.70 17.85
CA LYS A 378 38.58 22.65 17.43
C LYS A 378 38.24 21.31 18.10
N VAL A 379 38.01 20.29 17.28
CA VAL A 379 37.75 18.90 17.70
C VAL A 379 38.93 18.02 17.26
N ASN A 380 39.53 17.28 18.19
CA ASN A 380 40.67 16.41 17.89
C ASN A 380 40.16 14.96 17.71
N ARG A 381 40.39 14.41 16.51
CA ARG A 381 39.91 13.07 16.09
C ARG A 381 41.09 12.19 15.73
N SER A 382 40.90 10.86 15.73
CA SER A 382 41.90 9.93 15.20
C SER A 382 41.91 9.92 13.67
N ASP A 383 43.07 9.62 13.08
CA ASP A 383 43.26 9.60 11.62
C ASP A 383 42.35 8.59 10.92
N GLU A 384 42.04 7.46 11.57
CA GLU A 384 41.11 6.45 11.07
C GLU A 384 39.69 7.04 10.91
N ILE A 385 39.18 7.70 11.96
CA ILE A 385 37.86 8.35 11.94
C ILE A 385 37.84 9.47 10.91
N GLN A 386 38.88 10.31 10.86
CA GLN A 386 38.93 11.44 9.93
C GLN A 386 38.99 10.95 8.47
N LYS A 387 39.73 9.88 8.16
CA LYS A 387 39.71 9.23 6.84
C LYS A 387 38.31 8.71 6.47
N THR A 388 37.60 8.08 7.41
CA THR A 388 36.21 7.63 7.17
C THR A 388 35.25 8.80 6.94
N ARG A 389 35.39 9.91 7.67
CA ARG A 389 34.56 11.11 7.48
C ARG A 389 34.75 11.74 6.10
N MET A 390 36.01 11.86 5.64
CA MET A 390 36.33 12.41 4.30
C MET A 390 35.79 11.57 3.13
N GLN A 391 35.37 10.32 3.37
CA GLN A 391 34.73 9.46 2.36
C GLN A 391 33.21 9.66 2.26
N LEU A 392 32.58 10.34 3.23
CA LEU A 392 31.14 10.59 3.23
C LEU A 392 30.79 11.74 2.26
N PRO A 393 29.78 11.59 1.37
CA PRO A 393 29.42 12.64 0.42
C PRO A 393 29.11 13.99 1.07
N VAL A 394 28.39 13.99 2.20
CA VAL A 394 28.01 15.20 2.94
C VAL A 394 29.21 16.02 3.46
N PHE A 395 30.41 15.46 3.48
CA PHE A 395 31.63 16.18 3.89
C PHE A 395 32.10 17.20 2.84
N GLY A 396 31.84 16.94 1.54
CA GLY A 396 32.09 17.95 0.50
C GLY A 396 31.17 19.16 0.62
N GLU A 397 29.92 18.91 1.04
CA GLU A 397 28.85 19.90 1.15
C GLU A 397 28.84 20.68 2.48
N GLU A 398 29.84 20.50 3.36
CA GLU A 398 29.88 21.16 4.67
C GLU A 398 29.75 22.70 4.56
N HIS A 399 30.43 23.31 3.58
CA HIS A 399 30.36 24.77 3.37
C HIS A 399 28.96 25.23 2.97
N ALA A 400 28.37 24.61 1.94
CA ALA A 400 27.04 24.95 1.43
C ALA A 400 25.95 24.76 2.49
N ILE A 401 26.02 23.67 3.26
CA ILE A 401 25.14 23.40 4.40
C ILE A 401 25.26 24.51 5.46
N MET A 402 26.47 24.86 5.86
CA MET A 402 26.69 25.87 6.90
C MET A 402 26.34 27.29 6.44
N GLU A 403 26.52 27.63 5.16
CA GLU A 403 26.05 28.90 4.59
C GLU A 403 24.52 28.98 4.54
N ALA A 404 23.84 27.91 4.10
CA ALA A 404 22.38 27.87 4.10
C ALA A 404 21.82 28.06 5.52
N ILE A 405 22.39 27.36 6.51
CA ILE A 405 21.99 27.45 7.93
C ILE A 405 22.30 28.84 8.51
N HIS A 406 23.35 29.52 8.05
CA HIS A 406 23.65 30.88 8.52
C HIS A 406 22.58 31.88 8.05
N HIS A 407 22.33 31.94 6.74
CA HIS A 407 21.45 32.93 6.12
C HIS A 407 19.96 32.65 6.37
N ASN A 408 19.55 31.38 6.48
CA ASN A 408 18.15 30.99 6.62
C ASN A 408 17.86 30.46 8.02
N ASP A 409 16.69 30.76 8.58
CA ASP A 409 16.30 30.27 9.91
C ASP A 409 15.67 28.86 9.85
N VAL A 410 15.27 28.42 8.65
CA VAL A 410 14.83 27.05 8.33
C VAL A 410 15.58 26.57 7.08
N VAL A 411 16.10 25.34 7.09
CA VAL A 411 16.77 24.68 5.96
C VAL A 411 16.26 23.25 5.80
N ILE A 412 16.08 22.79 4.57
CA ILE A 412 15.77 21.39 4.27
C ILE A 412 17.02 20.74 3.65
N ILE A 413 17.44 19.59 4.16
CA ILE A 413 18.57 18.82 3.62
C ILE A 413 18.07 17.46 3.15
N CYS A 414 17.92 17.34 1.84
CA CYS A 414 17.63 16.10 1.14
C CYS A 414 18.92 15.32 0.86
N GLY A 415 18.80 14.01 0.79
CA GLY A 415 19.89 13.12 0.38
C GLY A 415 19.64 11.76 0.99
N GLU A 416 20.05 10.68 0.35
CA GLU A 416 19.63 9.35 0.79
C GLU A 416 20.24 8.96 2.16
N THR A 417 19.78 7.88 2.79
CA THR A 417 20.44 7.38 4.01
C THR A 417 21.89 6.97 3.71
N GLY A 418 22.78 6.93 4.70
CA GLY A 418 24.20 6.61 4.48
C GLY A 418 25.06 7.71 3.82
N SER A 419 24.48 8.76 3.24
CA SER A 419 25.18 9.99 2.78
C SER A 419 25.98 10.70 3.90
N GLY A 420 25.60 10.46 5.16
CA GLY A 420 26.26 10.98 6.36
C GLY A 420 25.48 12.07 7.10
N LYS A 421 24.36 12.59 6.56
CA LYS A 421 23.59 13.73 7.14
C LYS A 421 23.41 13.62 8.66
N THR A 422 22.78 12.54 9.13
CA THR A 422 22.49 12.25 10.55
C THR A 422 23.72 12.29 11.46
N THR A 423 24.89 11.90 10.97
CA THR A 423 26.12 11.83 11.77
C THR A 423 26.98 13.07 11.64
N GLN A 424 27.03 13.72 10.47
CA GLN A 424 27.94 14.84 10.21
C GLN A 424 27.32 16.22 10.48
N VAL A 425 26.05 16.46 10.12
CA VAL A 425 25.40 17.78 10.31
C VAL A 425 25.43 18.25 11.78
N PRO A 426 25.20 17.39 12.79
CA PRO A 426 25.37 17.79 14.20
C PRO A 426 26.80 18.17 14.58
N GLN A 427 27.81 17.59 13.90
CA GLN A 427 29.23 17.90 14.12
C GLN A 427 29.59 19.24 13.47
N PHE A 428 29.14 19.51 12.24
CA PHE A 428 29.34 20.79 11.56
C PHE A 428 28.79 21.97 12.37
N LEU A 429 27.57 21.82 12.91
CA LEU A 429 26.99 22.82 13.83
C LEU A 429 27.86 23.04 15.08
N TYR A 430 28.29 21.96 15.72
CA TYR A 430 29.10 22.05 16.94
C TYR A 430 30.48 22.68 16.68
N GLU A 431 31.14 22.31 15.57
CA GLU A 431 32.39 22.93 15.11
C GLU A 431 32.21 24.41 14.76
N ALA A 432 31.06 24.80 14.20
CA ALA A 432 30.67 26.20 13.96
C ALA A 432 30.22 26.98 15.21
N GLY A 433 30.35 26.40 16.41
CA GLY A 433 30.10 27.08 17.68
C GLY A 433 28.70 26.94 18.27
N PHE A 434 27.83 26.10 17.72
CA PHE A 434 26.51 25.84 18.32
C PHE A 434 26.66 25.01 19.61
N GLY A 435 26.13 25.51 20.72
CA GLY A 435 26.24 24.90 22.05
C GLY A 435 27.45 25.34 22.87
N ALA A 436 28.38 26.10 22.30
CA ALA A 436 29.46 26.72 23.06
C ALA A 436 28.89 27.93 23.84
N GLY A 437 29.04 27.94 25.18
CA GLY A 437 28.53 29.04 26.02
C GLY A 437 29.21 30.40 25.76
N GLU A 438 30.37 30.37 25.11
CA GLU A 438 31.15 31.54 24.65
C GLU A 438 30.67 32.07 23.28
N SER A 439 29.80 31.33 22.58
CA SER A 439 29.24 31.75 21.29
C SER A 439 28.22 32.88 21.50
N PRO A 440 28.42 34.06 20.88
CA PRO A 440 27.52 35.20 21.07
C PRO A 440 26.14 34.98 20.43
N ASP A 441 26.07 34.11 19.42
CA ASP A 441 24.88 33.90 18.59
C ASP A 441 24.15 32.59 18.94
N TYR A 442 24.90 31.51 19.22
CA TYR A 442 24.37 30.14 19.34
C TYR A 442 24.74 29.42 20.66
N PRO A 443 24.51 30.00 21.85
CA PRO A 443 24.91 29.40 23.13
C PRO A 443 24.11 28.16 23.54
N GLY A 444 22.87 28.01 23.03
CA GLY A 444 22.01 26.85 23.30
C GLY A 444 22.49 25.56 22.64
N MET A 445 22.08 24.41 23.13
CA MET A 445 22.50 23.09 22.61
C MET A 445 21.89 22.75 21.24
N VAL A 446 22.46 21.76 20.56
CA VAL A 446 21.91 21.16 19.33
C VAL A 446 21.02 19.97 19.71
N GLY A 447 19.74 20.06 19.42
CA GLY A 447 18.79 18.95 19.55
C GLY A 447 18.61 18.21 18.23
N ILE A 448 18.63 16.88 18.23
CA ILE A 448 18.36 16.04 17.05
C ILE A 448 17.22 15.10 17.41
N THR A 449 16.11 15.18 16.70
CA THR A 449 15.03 14.21 16.85
C THR A 449 15.16 13.06 15.87
N GLN A 450 14.71 11.89 16.31
CA GLN A 450 14.68 10.65 15.56
C GLN A 450 13.31 10.01 15.80
N PRO A 451 12.63 9.47 14.78
CA PRO A 451 11.34 8.80 14.98
C PRO A 451 11.47 7.54 15.84
N ARG A 452 12.66 6.90 15.86
CA ARG A 452 12.88 5.59 16.51
C ARG A 452 13.90 5.68 17.64
N ARG A 453 13.56 5.12 18.80
CA ARG A 453 14.46 5.05 19.99
C ARG A 453 15.81 4.39 19.69
N VAL A 454 15.82 3.30 18.91
CA VAL A 454 17.05 2.58 18.54
C VAL A 454 17.97 3.45 17.69
N ALA A 455 17.40 4.26 16.78
CA ALA A 455 18.16 5.22 15.98
C ALA A 455 18.76 6.32 16.89
N ALA A 456 17.98 6.91 17.80
CA ALA A 456 18.49 7.91 18.75
C ALA A 456 19.68 7.40 19.60
N VAL A 457 19.60 6.19 20.15
CA VAL A 457 20.68 5.59 20.96
C VAL A 457 21.90 5.23 20.09
N SER A 458 21.67 4.61 18.93
CA SER A 458 22.74 4.18 18.02
C SER A 458 23.51 5.37 17.43
N MET A 459 22.79 6.40 16.96
CA MET A 459 23.40 7.60 16.38
C MET A 459 24.12 8.44 17.44
N ALA A 460 23.58 8.55 18.66
CA ALA A 460 24.30 9.16 19.76
C ALA A 460 25.63 8.44 20.04
N GLY A 461 25.60 7.12 20.21
CA GLY A 461 26.82 6.33 20.46
C GLY A 461 27.83 6.42 19.31
N ARG A 462 27.36 6.49 18.06
CA ARG A 462 28.22 6.69 16.88
C ARG A 462 28.86 8.08 16.88
N VAL A 463 28.09 9.15 17.07
CA VAL A 463 28.61 10.53 17.08
C VAL A 463 29.51 10.77 18.30
N THR A 464 29.23 10.17 19.46
CA THR A 464 30.16 10.16 20.61
C THR A 464 31.55 9.67 20.22
N ASN A 465 31.64 8.59 19.44
CA ASN A 465 32.93 8.06 18.97
C ASN A 465 33.57 8.97 17.90
N GLU A 466 32.79 9.47 16.95
CA GLU A 466 33.28 10.35 15.86
C GLU A 466 33.73 11.74 16.35
N LEU A 467 33.25 12.22 17.50
CA LEU A 467 33.62 13.51 18.10
C LEU A 467 34.89 13.48 18.96
N GLY A 468 35.55 12.32 19.09
CA GLY A 468 36.85 12.17 19.74
C GLY A 468 36.90 12.74 21.16
N ASP A 469 37.77 13.74 21.38
CA ASP A 469 37.98 14.40 22.67
C ASP A 469 36.75 15.12 23.24
N HIS A 470 35.76 15.47 22.39
CA HIS A 470 34.50 16.07 22.81
C HIS A 470 33.33 15.07 22.95
N GLY A 471 33.59 13.76 22.85
CA GLY A 471 32.54 12.72 22.88
C GLY A 471 31.63 12.75 24.11
N ASN A 472 32.11 13.24 25.27
CA ASN A 472 31.33 13.42 26.50
C ASN A 472 30.20 14.47 26.40
N LYS A 473 30.26 15.37 25.39
CA LYS A 473 29.25 16.40 25.15
C LYS A 473 28.04 15.89 24.36
N VAL A 474 28.09 14.66 23.87
CA VAL A 474 26.98 13.98 23.16
C VAL A 474 26.20 13.14 24.17
N ALA A 475 24.86 13.23 24.13
CA ALA A 475 23.98 12.36 24.92
C ALA A 475 22.70 12.03 24.16
N TYR A 476 21.90 11.11 24.71
CA TYR A 476 20.54 10.84 24.25
C TYR A 476 19.50 10.95 25.38
N GLN A 477 18.25 11.23 25.00
CA GLN A 477 17.09 11.22 25.89
C GLN A 477 15.89 10.59 25.17
N ILE A 478 15.48 9.42 25.65
CA ILE A 478 14.31 8.69 25.15
C ILE A 478 13.27 8.56 26.27
N ARG A 479 12.14 7.92 25.99
CA ARG A 479 11.14 7.65 27.03
C ARG A 479 11.72 6.72 28.10
N PHE A 480 11.68 7.16 29.36
CA PHE A 480 12.17 6.47 30.57
C PHE A 480 13.69 6.26 30.70
N ASP A 481 14.51 6.72 29.75
CA ASP A 481 15.97 6.58 29.80
C ASP A 481 16.65 7.83 29.24
N SER A 482 17.69 8.31 29.93
CA SER A 482 18.34 9.60 29.66
C SER A 482 19.79 9.61 30.12
N THR A 483 20.69 9.96 29.21
CA THR A 483 22.13 10.12 29.48
C THR A 483 22.59 11.59 29.52
N THR A 484 21.64 12.52 29.45
CA THR A 484 21.87 13.97 29.43
C THR A 484 22.48 14.50 30.73
N LYS A 485 23.48 15.38 30.60
CA LYS A 485 24.19 16.08 31.68
C LYS A 485 24.21 17.58 31.40
N GLU A 486 24.65 18.40 32.35
CA GLU A 486 24.82 19.85 32.14
C GLU A 486 25.90 20.19 31.08
N GLU A 487 26.89 19.31 30.90
CA GLU A 487 27.92 19.41 29.85
C GLU A 487 27.39 19.08 28.44
N THR A 488 26.21 18.47 28.30
CA THR A 488 25.67 18.00 27.01
C THR A 488 25.40 19.17 26.06
N LYS A 489 26.06 19.17 24.90
CA LYS A 489 25.90 20.16 23.82
C LYS A 489 25.22 19.59 22.57
N ILE A 490 25.28 18.28 22.36
CA ILE A 490 24.59 17.56 21.29
C ILE A 490 23.65 16.54 21.95
N LYS A 491 22.35 16.62 21.68
CA LYS A 491 21.32 15.78 22.31
C LYS A 491 20.43 15.11 21.27
N PHE A 492 20.58 13.79 21.14
CA PHE A 492 19.65 12.95 20.38
C PHE A 492 18.41 12.64 21.21
N MET A 493 17.21 12.66 20.63
CA MET A 493 15.97 12.34 21.34
C MET A 493 14.89 11.81 20.40
N THR A 494 13.78 11.31 20.94
CA THR A 494 12.59 11.03 20.12
C THR A 494 11.68 12.26 20.01
N ASP A 495 10.89 12.34 18.94
CA ASP A 495 9.98 13.47 18.69
C ASP A 495 9.06 13.77 19.90
N GLY A 496 8.51 12.72 20.52
CA GLY A 496 7.66 12.81 21.72
C GLY A 496 8.38 13.29 23.00
N VAL A 497 9.72 13.30 23.02
CA VAL A 497 10.51 13.96 24.07
C VAL A 497 10.59 15.46 23.81
N LEU A 498 10.89 15.88 22.57
CA LEU A 498 10.97 17.30 22.23
C LEU A 498 9.60 17.98 22.33
N LEU A 499 8.52 17.33 21.87
CA LEU A 499 7.14 17.81 22.07
C LEU A 499 6.82 18.08 23.55
N ARG A 500 7.24 17.19 24.45
CA ARG A 500 7.06 17.38 25.91
C ARG A 500 7.88 18.54 26.45
N GLU A 501 9.07 18.79 25.92
CA GLU A 501 9.87 19.95 26.30
C GLU A 501 9.23 21.26 25.79
N MET A 502 8.69 21.28 24.56
CA MET A 502 7.90 22.41 24.03
C MET A 502 6.63 22.73 24.85
N MET A 503 6.02 21.74 25.51
CA MET A 503 4.89 21.99 26.42
C MET A 503 5.29 22.78 27.69
N HIS A 504 6.56 22.68 28.11
CA HIS A 504 7.07 23.39 29.30
C HIS A 504 7.76 24.70 28.92
N ASP A 505 8.51 24.71 27.81
CA ASP A 505 9.14 25.88 27.22
C ASP A 505 8.88 25.89 25.71
N PHE A 506 7.81 26.56 25.30
CA PHE A 506 7.44 26.70 23.88
C PHE A 506 8.50 27.44 23.06
N LYS A 507 9.33 28.29 23.68
CA LYS A 507 10.40 29.04 23.02
C LYS A 507 11.67 28.20 22.81
N LEU A 508 11.75 27.00 23.42
CA LEU A 508 12.93 26.13 23.36
C LEU A 508 14.24 26.89 23.63
N THR A 509 14.24 27.73 24.67
CA THR A 509 15.34 28.64 25.03
C THR A 509 16.68 27.93 25.24
N LYS A 510 16.63 26.66 25.66
CA LYS A 510 17.80 25.78 25.84
C LYS A 510 18.53 25.44 24.54
N TYR A 511 17.87 25.59 23.38
CA TYR A 511 18.36 25.14 22.08
C TYR A 511 18.72 26.32 21.17
N SER A 512 19.82 26.18 20.43
CA SER A 512 20.22 27.08 19.34
C SER A 512 19.83 26.52 17.97
N SER A 513 19.88 25.19 17.83
CA SER A 513 19.49 24.47 16.62
C SER A 513 18.68 23.22 16.96
N ILE A 514 17.65 22.95 16.17
CA ILE A 514 16.88 21.70 16.16
C ILE A 514 17.02 21.06 14.77
N ILE A 515 17.45 19.80 14.75
CA ILE A 515 17.45 18.94 13.59
C ILE A 515 16.29 17.94 13.76
N ILE A 516 15.42 17.84 12.76
CA ILE A 516 14.42 16.77 12.63
C ILE A 516 14.94 15.83 11.56
N ASP A 517 15.24 14.59 11.92
CA ASP A 517 15.71 13.59 10.96
C ASP A 517 14.59 12.66 10.49
N GLU A 518 14.84 11.96 9.38
CA GLU A 518 13.93 10.97 8.79
C GLU A 518 12.51 11.54 8.53
N ALA A 519 12.39 12.84 8.21
CA ALA A 519 11.10 13.54 8.06
C ALA A 519 10.18 12.95 6.97
N HIS A 520 10.73 12.14 6.08
CA HIS A 520 10.03 11.37 5.06
C HIS A 520 9.19 10.19 5.61
N GLU A 521 9.38 9.75 6.86
CA GLU A 521 8.50 8.73 7.48
C GLU A 521 7.07 9.26 7.72
N ARG A 522 6.90 10.59 7.86
CA ARG A 522 5.59 11.27 7.99
C ARG A 522 4.69 10.70 9.11
N ASN A 523 5.34 10.42 10.25
CA ASN A 523 4.69 10.02 11.51
C ASN A 523 3.96 11.22 12.14
N ILE A 524 2.88 10.96 12.89
CA ILE A 524 2.03 12.01 13.49
C ILE A 524 2.82 12.96 14.39
N ASN A 525 3.69 12.44 15.25
CA ASN A 525 4.48 13.27 16.15
C ASN A 525 5.45 14.19 15.39
N THR A 526 6.07 13.68 14.32
CA THR A 526 6.99 14.45 13.48
C THR A 526 6.25 15.59 12.78
N ASP A 527 5.07 15.33 12.20
CA ASP A 527 4.23 16.36 11.56
C ASP A 527 3.74 17.43 12.55
N ILE A 528 3.32 17.05 13.76
CA ILE A 528 2.93 18.01 14.81
C ILE A 528 4.14 18.81 15.30
N LEU A 529 5.30 18.16 15.46
CA LEU A 529 6.54 18.80 15.89
C LEU A 529 7.01 19.84 14.88
N ILE A 530 6.96 19.53 13.58
CA ILE A 530 7.26 20.46 12.48
C ILE A 530 6.32 21.67 12.54
N GLY A 531 5.00 21.46 12.68
CA GLY A 531 4.02 22.57 12.78
C GLY A 531 4.11 23.40 14.07
N MET A 532 4.64 22.83 15.15
CA MET A 532 4.95 23.57 16.39
C MET A 532 6.25 24.37 16.25
N LEU A 533 7.26 23.79 15.62
CA LEU A 533 8.57 24.43 15.42
C LEU A 533 8.52 25.57 14.42
N SER A 534 7.70 25.51 13.36
CA SER A 534 7.54 26.65 12.44
C SER A 534 7.04 27.91 13.16
N ARG A 535 6.09 27.75 14.08
CA ARG A 535 5.61 28.83 14.96
C ARG A 535 6.67 29.27 15.99
N CYS A 536 7.42 28.33 16.57
CA CYS A 536 8.50 28.61 17.53
C CYS A 536 9.63 29.45 16.89
N VAL A 537 10.13 29.04 15.72
CA VAL A 537 11.16 29.73 14.95
C VAL A 537 10.68 31.12 14.54
N GLY A 538 9.46 31.23 13.99
CA GLY A 538 8.86 32.52 13.62
C GLY A 538 8.68 33.48 14.81
N LEU A 539 8.36 32.97 16.00
CA LEU A 539 8.30 33.77 17.23
C LEU A 539 9.70 34.25 17.65
N ARG A 540 10.68 33.35 17.75
CA ARG A 540 12.05 33.71 18.16
C ARG A 540 12.76 34.62 17.16
N ALA A 541 12.46 34.53 15.87
CA ALA A 541 12.97 35.45 14.86
C ALA A 541 12.48 36.89 15.08
N LYS A 542 11.21 37.06 15.49
CA LYS A 542 10.64 38.38 15.85
C LYS A 542 11.26 38.92 17.14
N GLU A 543 11.26 38.11 18.21
CA GLU A 543 11.84 38.49 19.50
C GLU A 543 13.33 38.83 19.42
N HIS A 544 14.10 38.10 18.60
CA HIS A 544 15.50 38.41 18.33
C HIS A 544 15.68 39.74 17.59
N LYS A 545 14.75 40.10 16.69
CA LYS A 545 14.76 41.40 16.00
C LYS A 545 14.46 42.57 16.96
N GLU A 546 13.68 42.31 18.02
CA GLU A 546 13.37 43.28 19.07
C GLU A 546 14.52 43.41 20.09
N ASN A 547 15.09 42.30 20.57
CA ASN A 547 16.23 42.28 21.50
C ASN A 547 17.26 41.18 21.17
N PRO A 548 18.26 41.45 20.32
CA PRO A 548 19.26 40.46 19.89
C PRO A 548 20.18 39.93 21.00
N ILE A 549 20.26 40.63 22.13
CA ILE A 549 21.16 40.30 23.24
C ILE A 549 20.53 39.21 24.10
N GLU A 550 19.27 39.41 24.50
CA GLU A 550 18.52 38.48 25.36
C GLU A 550 17.88 37.33 24.57
N HIS A 551 17.37 37.61 23.38
CA HIS A 551 16.68 36.62 22.55
C HIS A 551 17.57 36.26 21.36
N LYS A 552 17.98 34.99 21.29
CA LYS A 552 18.76 34.45 20.17
C LYS A 552 17.85 33.82 19.12
N LYS A 553 18.33 33.69 17.88
CA LYS A 553 17.62 32.92 16.85
C LYS A 553 17.61 31.41 17.17
N LEU A 554 16.61 30.72 16.63
CA LEU A 554 16.54 29.25 16.59
C LEU A 554 16.72 28.82 15.13
N LYS A 555 17.67 27.93 14.85
CA LYS A 555 17.83 27.32 13.53
C LYS A 555 17.07 25.99 13.48
N LEU A 556 16.30 25.76 12.41
CA LEU A 556 15.57 24.53 12.17
C LEU A 556 16.10 23.84 10.91
N ILE A 557 16.47 22.58 11.03
CA ILE A 557 16.99 21.77 9.93
C ILE A 557 16.10 20.54 9.79
N ILE A 558 15.49 20.36 8.62
CA ILE A 558 14.65 19.20 8.32
C ILE A 558 15.44 18.30 7.38
N MET A 559 15.81 17.10 7.84
CA MET A 559 16.54 16.13 7.03
C MET A 559 15.59 15.07 6.48
N SER A 560 15.69 14.83 5.17
CA SER A 560 14.87 13.86 4.45
C SER A 560 15.75 12.87 3.69
N ALA A 561 15.33 11.60 3.62
CA ALA A 561 15.97 10.60 2.76
C ALA A 561 15.46 10.62 1.31
N THR A 562 14.36 11.35 1.05
CA THR A 562 13.67 11.41 -0.24
C THR A 562 13.49 12.85 -0.72
N LEU A 563 13.44 13.04 -2.03
CA LEU A 563 13.30 14.36 -2.66
C LEU A 563 11.91 15.00 -2.49
N ARG A 564 10.87 14.23 -2.13
CA ARG A 564 9.53 14.78 -1.82
C ARG A 564 9.57 15.66 -0.57
N VAL A 565 9.83 16.94 -0.77
CA VAL A 565 9.79 17.95 0.28
C VAL A 565 8.87 19.12 -0.06
N SER A 566 8.20 19.11 -1.23
CA SER A 566 7.05 19.97 -1.60
C SER A 566 6.04 20.19 -0.46
N ASP A 567 5.60 19.12 0.22
CA ASP A 567 4.72 19.16 1.40
C ASP A 567 5.23 20.09 2.54
N PHE A 568 6.53 20.40 2.57
CA PHE A 568 7.18 21.33 3.50
C PHE A 568 7.61 22.64 2.83
N SER A 569 8.25 22.60 1.66
CA SER A 569 8.86 23.76 1.00
C SER A 569 7.85 24.70 0.35
N GLU A 570 6.82 24.16 -0.28
CA GLU A 570 5.76 24.93 -0.96
C GLU A 570 4.61 25.31 -0.01
N ASN A 571 4.56 24.67 1.17
CA ASN A 571 3.49 24.85 2.15
C ASN A 571 3.61 26.20 2.88
N LYS A 572 3.01 27.24 2.27
CA LYS A 572 2.94 28.61 2.80
C LYS A 572 2.29 28.73 4.18
N ALA A 573 1.47 27.76 4.59
CA ALA A 573 0.89 27.73 5.93
C ALA A 573 1.93 27.30 6.98
N LEU A 574 2.85 26.40 6.60
CA LEU A 574 3.97 25.96 7.42
C LEU A 574 5.10 27.01 7.44
N PHE A 575 5.59 27.42 6.28
CA PHE A 575 6.64 28.42 6.14
C PHE A 575 6.20 29.51 5.14
N PRO A 576 5.94 30.75 5.58
CA PRO A 576 5.52 31.84 4.68
C PRO A 576 6.55 32.20 3.60
N ILE A 577 7.83 31.93 3.87
CA ILE A 577 8.95 32.00 2.93
C ILE A 577 9.41 30.55 2.74
N ALA A 578 9.52 30.09 1.49
CA ALA A 578 9.97 28.75 1.19
C ALA A 578 11.40 28.52 1.72
N PRO A 579 11.66 27.51 2.56
CA PRO A 579 13.01 27.17 3.01
C PRO A 579 13.84 26.65 1.83
N PRO A 580 15.16 26.94 1.77
CA PRO A 580 16.05 26.36 0.77
C PRO A 580 16.13 24.84 0.96
N VAL A 581 16.17 24.14 -0.18
CA VAL A 581 16.36 22.69 -0.24
C VAL A 581 17.77 22.42 -0.75
N LEU A 582 18.59 21.79 0.09
CA LEU A 582 19.91 21.30 -0.29
C LEU A 582 19.82 19.83 -0.66
N GLN A 583 20.33 19.48 -1.84
CA GLN A 583 20.43 18.09 -2.28
C GLN A 583 21.86 17.58 -2.07
N VAL A 584 22.01 16.64 -1.13
CA VAL A 584 23.28 15.95 -0.88
C VAL A 584 23.27 14.64 -1.65
N ASP A 585 23.99 14.60 -2.75
CA ASP A 585 24.15 13.39 -3.56
C ASP A 585 24.73 12.24 -2.74
N ALA A 586 24.22 11.04 -2.97
CA ALA A 586 24.70 9.84 -2.31
C ALA A 586 25.62 9.05 -3.23
N ARG A 587 26.76 8.61 -2.68
CA ARG A 587 27.52 7.47 -3.24
C ARG A 587 26.75 6.17 -2.98
N GLN A 588 25.56 6.00 -3.57
CA GLN A 588 25.01 4.66 -3.75
C GLN A 588 25.73 3.98 -4.91
N PHE A 589 26.11 2.73 -4.70
CA PHE A 589 26.52 1.87 -5.80
C PHE A 589 25.28 1.49 -6.62
N PRO A 590 25.42 1.27 -7.94
CA PRO A 590 24.29 0.92 -8.78
C PRO A 590 23.58 -0.35 -8.29
N VAL A 591 22.25 -0.33 -8.33
CA VAL A 591 21.40 -1.48 -8.00
C VAL A 591 20.60 -1.89 -9.23
N SER A 592 20.86 -3.09 -9.73
CA SER A 592 20.09 -3.70 -10.82
C SER A 592 18.74 -4.18 -10.29
N VAL A 593 17.64 -3.64 -10.83
CA VAL A 593 16.27 -3.98 -10.41
C VAL A 593 15.65 -4.95 -11.41
N HIS A 594 15.35 -6.16 -10.94
CA HIS A 594 14.77 -7.25 -11.72
C HIS A 594 13.29 -7.41 -11.33
N PHE A 595 12.38 -7.53 -12.31
CA PHE A 595 10.95 -7.69 -12.05
C PHE A 595 10.48 -9.10 -12.41
N ASN A 596 9.75 -9.76 -11.51
CA ASN A 596 9.11 -11.03 -11.84
C ASN A 596 8.08 -10.85 -12.98
N ARG A 597 8.14 -11.73 -14.00
CA ARG A 597 7.21 -11.74 -15.15
C ARG A 597 5.73 -11.87 -14.74
N ARG A 598 5.45 -12.55 -13.63
CA ARG A 598 4.12 -12.71 -13.04
C ARG A 598 4.14 -12.32 -11.56
N THR A 599 3.11 -11.62 -11.11
CA THR A 599 2.91 -11.27 -9.70
C THR A 599 2.22 -12.41 -8.96
N ALA A 600 2.94 -13.13 -8.09
CA ALA A 600 2.41 -14.26 -7.35
C ALA A 600 1.40 -13.82 -6.26
N PHE A 601 0.34 -14.60 -6.03
CA PHE A 601 -0.58 -14.36 -4.92
C PHE A 601 0.09 -14.65 -3.57
N ASN A 602 0.75 -15.82 -3.46
CA ASN A 602 1.54 -16.25 -2.30
C ASN A 602 2.99 -15.73 -2.38
N TYR A 603 3.16 -14.44 -2.11
CA TYR A 603 4.49 -13.78 -2.12
C TYR A 603 5.49 -14.39 -1.13
N ALA A 604 5.04 -15.02 -0.04
CA ALA A 604 5.92 -15.61 0.96
C ALA A 604 6.63 -16.88 0.45
N GLU A 605 5.97 -17.63 -0.42
CA GLU A 605 6.54 -18.80 -1.09
C GLU A 605 7.45 -18.40 -2.26
N GLU A 606 7.01 -17.45 -3.08
CA GLU A 606 7.85 -16.90 -4.16
C GLU A 606 9.14 -16.25 -3.59
N ALA A 607 9.04 -15.56 -2.45
CA ALA A 607 10.20 -15.03 -1.74
C ALA A 607 11.14 -16.14 -1.24
N PHE A 608 10.61 -17.28 -0.80
CA PHE A 608 11.43 -18.43 -0.43
C PHE A 608 12.13 -19.03 -1.66
N LYS A 609 11.40 -19.29 -2.76
CA LYS A 609 11.97 -19.80 -4.03
C LYS A 609 13.10 -18.88 -4.53
N LYS A 610 12.86 -17.56 -4.61
CA LYS A 610 13.87 -16.58 -5.06
C LYS A 610 15.08 -16.52 -4.13
N THR A 611 14.87 -16.57 -2.80
CA THR A 611 15.97 -16.58 -1.81
C THR A 611 16.85 -17.81 -1.95
N CYS A 612 16.27 -18.99 -2.16
CA CYS A 612 17.02 -20.22 -2.41
C CYS A 612 17.82 -20.13 -3.71
N LYS A 613 17.22 -19.64 -4.81
CA LYS A 613 17.89 -19.46 -6.11
C LYS A 613 19.07 -18.49 -6.04
N ILE A 614 18.91 -17.36 -5.33
CA ILE A 614 19.98 -16.40 -5.03
C ILE A 614 21.11 -17.06 -4.22
N HIS A 615 20.78 -17.85 -3.21
CA HIS A 615 21.79 -18.54 -2.39
C HIS A 615 22.57 -19.61 -3.20
N GLN A 616 21.87 -20.36 -4.05
CA GLN A 616 22.42 -21.49 -4.81
C GLN A 616 23.20 -21.11 -6.06
N LYS A 617 22.84 -20.01 -6.75
CA LYS A 617 23.45 -19.64 -8.05
C LYS A 617 24.39 -18.43 -7.98
N LEU A 618 24.11 -17.43 -7.13
CA LEU A 618 24.78 -16.12 -7.19
C LEU A 618 26.01 -16.02 -6.26
N PRO A 619 27.03 -15.20 -6.61
CA PRO A 619 28.27 -15.05 -5.86
C PRO A 619 28.09 -14.37 -4.48
N PRO A 620 29.15 -14.26 -3.66
CA PRO A 620 29.03 -13.82 -2.26
C PRO A 620 28.38 -12.45 -2.05
N GLY A 621 27.51 -12.39 -1.04
CA GLY A 621 26.81 -11.19 -0.58
C GLY A 621 25.67 -11.53 0.36
N ALA A 622 25.34 -10.67 1.33
CA ALA A 622 24.22 -10.92 2.22
C ALA A 622 22.88 -10.65 1.52
N ILE A 623 21.86 -11.44 1.88
CA ILE A 623 20.50 -11.38 1.34
C ILE A 623 19.60 -10.66 2.36
N LEU A 624 18.80 -9.69 1.91
CA LEU A 624 17.77 -9.01 2.70
C LEU A 624 16.38 -9.24 2.07
N VAL A 625 15.52 -9.98 2.77
CA VAL A 625 14.17 -10.32 2.32
C VAL A 625 13.15 -9.47 3.07
N PHE A 626 12.32 -8.71 2.35
CA PHE A 626 11.22 -7.94 2.92
C PHE A 626 9.91 -8.75 2.94
N LEU A 627 9.30 -8.85 4.12
CA LEU A 627 7.98 -9.47 4.38
C LEU A 627 7.08 -8.54 5.21
N THR A 628 5.81 -8.89 5.37
CA THR A 628 4.79 -8.00 5.95
C THR A 628 4.64 -8.12 7.46
N GLY A 629 5.09 -9.22 8.07
CA GLY A 629 4.96 -9.40 9.52
C GLY A 629 5.71 -10.57 10.15
N GLN A 630 5.80 -10.52 11.48
CA GLN A 630 6.55 -11.45 12.33
C GLN A 630 6.29 -12.94 12.04
N GLN A 631 5.06 -13.32 11.71
CA GLN A 631 4.67 -14.72 11.53
C GLN A 631 5.31 -15.30 10.25
N GLU A 632 5.19 -14.57 9.14
CA GLU A 632 5.81 -14.90 7.85
C GLU A 632 7.33 -14.97 7.99
N ILE A 633 7.92 -13.97 8.66
CA ILE A 633 9.35 -13.91 8.97
C ILE A 633 9.78 -15.14 9.77
N THR A 634 9.08 -15.46 10.86
CA THR A 634 9.43 -16.60 11.73
C THR A 634 9.28 -17.94 11.01
N HIS A 635 8.27 -18.08 10.14
CA HIS A 635 8.09 -19.26 9.30
C HIS A 635 9.24 -19.39 8.28
N MET A 636 9.52 -18.33 7.52
CA MET A 636 10.59 -18.32 6.51
C MET A 636 11.97 -18.56 7.13
N VAL A 637 12.27 -17.95 8.28
CA VAL A 637 13.52 -18.19 9.02
C VAL A 637 13.67 -19.66 9.42
N LYS A 638 12.59 -20.32 9.87
CA LYS A 638 12.61 -21.76 10.16
C LYS A 638 12.78 -22.61 8.89
N ARG A 639 12.10 -22.26 7.79
CA ARG A 639 12.16 -22.97 6.51
C ARG A 639 13.57 -22.89 5.90
N LEU A 640 14.12 -21.69 5.76
CA LEU A 640 15.49 -21.46 5.25
C LEU A 640 16.58 -22.14 6.09
N ARG A 641 16.46 -22.16 7.43
CA ARG A 641 17.39 -22.88 8.31
C ARG A 641 17.27 -24.40 8.23
N LYS A 642 16.11 -24.92 7.82
CA LYS A 642 15.90 -26.36 7.56
C LYS A 642 16.50 -26.77 6.21
N GLU A 643 16.40 -25.89 5.22
CA GLU A 643 16.94 -26.09 3.87
C GLU A 643 18.47 -26.05 3.83
N PHE A 644 19.08 -25.05 4.49
CA PHE A 644 20.53 -24.83 4.49
C PHE A 644 21.13 -24.87 5.92
N PRO A 645 21.11 -26.04 6.59
CA PRO A 645 21.56 -26.18 7.97
C PRO A 645 23.09 -26.21 8.11
N PHE A 646 23.61 -25.80 9.27
CA PHE A 646 25.00 -26.01 9.64
C PHE A 646 25.28 -27.50 9.97
N LYS A 647 26.48 -27.99 9.65
CA LYS A 647 26.93 -29.35 10.00
C LYS A 647 26.78 -29.59 11.52
N LYS A 648 26.15 -30.71 11.89
CA LYS A 648 25.90 -31.10 13.29
C LYS A 648 27.24 -31.18 14.06
N ASN A 649 27.24 -30.69 15.31
CA ASN A 649 28.39 -30.47 16.22
C ASN A 649 29.14 -29.12 16.12
N SER A 650 28.77 -28.19 15.24
CA SER A 650 29.26 -26.80 15.34
C SER A 650 28.76 -26.11 16.63
N LYS A 651 29.62 -25.34 17.32
CA LYS A 651 29.22 -24.47 18.45
C LYS A 651 28.05 -23.55 18.06
N HIS A 652 28.07 -23.05 16.82
CA HIS A 652 27.06 -22.13 16.31
C HIS A 652 25.70 -22.79 16.04
N SER A 653 25.62 -24.11 15.82
CA SER A 653 24.33 -24.80 15.69
C SER A 653 23.54 -24.72 17.02
N LYS A 654 24.22 -24.95 18.16
CA LYS A 654 23.61 -24.82 19.49
C LYS A 654 23.21 -23.37 19.80
N GLU A 655 23.98 -22.38 19.36
CA GLU A 655 23.62 -20.95 19.52
C GLU A 655 22.41 -20.55 18.66
N LEU A 656 22.29 -21.09 17.44
CA LEU A 656 21.18 -20.82 16.52
C LEU A 656 19.85 -21.45 17.00
N GLU A 657 19.91 -22.64 17.60
CA GLU A 657 18.78 -23.32 18.25
C GLU A 657 18.39 -22.60 19.55
N THR A 658 19.36 -22.26 20.40
CA THR A 658 19.10 -21.54 21.67
C THR A 658 18.43 -20.19 21.43
N ALA A 659 18.72 -19.53 20.30
CA ALA A 659 18.06 -18.30 19.90
C ALA A 659 16.54 -18.46 19.69
N ILE A 660 16.07 -19.61 19.18
CA ILE A 660 14.63 -19.88 19.01
C ILE A 660 13.98 -20.15 20.38
N SER A 661 14.62 -20.95 21.23
CA SER A 661 14.10 -21.30 22.56
C SER A 661 14.07 -20.12 23.54
N LYS A 662 14.83 -19.05 23.28
CA LYS A 662 14.88 -17.83 24.11
C LYS A 662 14.04 -16.65 23.60
N VAL A 663 13.26 -16.79 22.52
CA VAL A 663 12.24 -15.79 22.10
C VAL A 663 11.03 -15.74 23.08
N GLY A 664 11.14 -16.33 24.27
CA GLY A 664 10.28 -16.05 25.39
C GLY A 664 10.50 -14.63 25.90
N ILE A 665 9.63 -13.71 25.49
CA ILE A 665 9.64 -12.27 25.83
C ILE A 665 9.93 -12.06 27.33
N SER A 666 11.12 -11.55 27.65
CA SER A 666 11.45 -11.10 29.01
C SER A 666 10.69 -9.81 29.32
N SER A 667 9.61 -9.91 30.09
CA SER A 667 8.70 -8.79 30.41
C SER A 667 9.32 -7.69 31.30
N LYS A 668 10.64 -7.67 31.49
CA LYS A 668 11.36 -6.77 32.40
C LYS A 668 12.18 -5.66 31.71
N THR A 669 12.33 -5.70 30.38
CA THR A 669 13.27 -4.80 29.65
C THR A 669 12.74 -4.30 28.30
N THR A 670 11.43 -4.40 28.05
CA THR A 670 10.78 -3.88 26.84
C THR A 670 9.73 -2.86 27.21
N ASP A 671 10.18 -1.62 27.43
CA ASP A 671 9.29 -0.46 27.50
C ASP A 671 8.78 -0.17 26.09
N LEU A 672 7.60 -0.68 25.74
CA LEU A 672 6.93 -0.33 24.47
C LEU A 672 6.38 1.10 24.58
N GLU A 673 6.47 1.88 23.50
CA GLU A 673 5.85 3.20 23.48
C GLU A 673 4.32 3.09 23.39
N ALA A 674 3.65 4.17 23.80
CA ALA A 674 2.19 4.31 23.76
C ALA A 674 1.60 4.17 22.35
N GLU A 675 2.40 4.52 21.34
CA GLU A 675 1.97 4.63 19.95
C GLU A 675 2.42 3.40 19.13
N ASP A 676 3.46 2.68 19.59
CA ASP A 676 3.90 1.36 19.11
C ASP A 676 2.98 0.19 19.55
N ILE A 677 1.78 0.47 20.06
CA ILE A 677 0.82 -0.59 20.40
C ILE A 677 0.22 -1.15 19.09
N ASP A 678 0.87 -2.18 18.56
CA ASP A 678 0.53 -2.89 17.33
C ASP A 678 -0.80 -3.65 17.49
N PHE A 679 -1.91 -2.93 17.29
CA PHE A 679 -3.29 -3.40 17.52
C PHE A 679 -3.79 -4.39 16.46
N SER A 680 -3.18 -5.58 16.49
CA SER A 680 -3.52 -6.85 15.82
C SER A 680 -4.07 -6.83 14.39
N VAL A 681 -3.44 -7.68 13.57
CA VAL A 681 -3.83 -7.87 12.18
C VAL A 681 -4.63 -9.15 12.06
N GLN A 682 -5.63 -9.13 11.19
CA GLN A 682 -6.25 -10.35 10.67
C GLN A 682 -5.15 -11.22 10.05
N VAL A 683 -4.88 -12.38 10.66
CA VAL A 683 -3.98 -13.36 10.07
C VAL A 683 -4.78 -14.62 9.77
N ILE A 684 -4.67 -15.06 8.51
CA ILE A 684 -5.19 -16.31 7.99
C ILE A 684 -4.61 -17.44 8.83
N ASP A 685 -5.47 -18.37 9.26
CA ASP A 685 -5.19 -19.33 10.33
C ASP A 685 -3.90 -20.16 10.11
N GLU A 686 -3.13 -20.42 11.18
CA GLU A 686 -1.94 -21.28 11.11
C GLU A 686 -2.30 -22.74 10.75
N ASP A 687 -3.52 -23.17 11.08
CA ASP A 687 -4.01 -24.49 10.67
C ASP A 687 -4.46 -24.49 9.19
N LYS A 688 -4.85 -23.34 8.61
CA LYS A 688 -5.09 -23.17 7.16
C LYS A 688 -3.77 -23.11 6.37
N PHE A 689 -2.74 -22.51 6.96
CA PHE A 689 -1.36 -22.52 6.45
C PHE A 689 -0.69 -23.89 6.59
N LYS A 690 -1.23 -24.80 7.41
CA LYS A 690 -0.81 -26.21 7.45
C LYS A 690 -1.61 -27.09 6.51
N SER A 691 -2.93 -26.90 6.40
CA SER A 691 -3.76 -27.69 5.47
C SER A 691 -3.49 -27.33 4.00
N SER A 692 -2.88 -26.19 3.71
CA SER A 692 -2.30 -25.86 2.39
C SER A 692 -0.87 -26.38 2.20
N ILE A 693 -0.34 -27.16 3.14
CA ILE A 693 0.97 -27.81 3.11
C ILE A 693 0.82 -29.26 3.62
N GLU A 694 -0.25 -29.93 3.21
CA GLU A 694 -0.25 -31.39 3.13
C GLU A 694 0.27 -31.79 1.75
N TYR A 695 1.10 -32.82 1.71
CA TYR A 695 1.92 -33.16 0.56
C TYR A 695 1.09 -33.77 -0.56
N GLU A 696 0.89 -33.02 -1.64
CA GLU A 696 0.79 -33.64 -2.97
C GLU A 696 2.22 -33.96 -3.44
N GLU A 697 2.64 -35.21 -3.25
CA GLU A 697 3.65 -35.83 -4.11
C GLU A 697 2.98 -36.13 -5.46
N GLY A 698 2.61 -35.05 -6.17
CA GLY A 698 2.02 -35.06 -7.50
C GLY A 698 3.10 -34.79 -8.54
N GLU A 699 3.26 -35.75 -9.44
CA GLU A 699 3.99 -35.78 -10.72
C GLU A 699 4.84 -34.55 -11.10
N ASN A 700 6.12 -34.79 -11.42
CA ASN A 700 7.02 -33.81 -12.03
C ASN A 700 6.43 -33.30 -13.36
N GLU A 701 5.67 -32.20 -13.33
CA GLU A 701 5.58 -31.33 -14.49
C GLU A 701 6.96 -30.74 -14.73
N GLU A 702 7.53 -31.00 -15.91
CA GLU A 702 8.76 -30.38 -16.37
C GLU A 702 8.48 -28.88 -16.56
N GLU A 703 8.69 -28.08 -15.50
CA GLU A 703 8.73 -26.62 -15.59
C GLU A 703 9.79 -26.26 -16.64
N GLU A 704 9.35 -25.86 -17.85
CA GLU A 704 10.21 -25.23 -18.85
C GLU A 704 10.95 -24.09 -18.13
N GLU A 705 12.29 -24.13 -18.07
CA GLU A 705 13.09 -23.10 -17.39
C GLU A 705 12.92 -21.75 -18.10
N GLU A 706 11.85 -21.01 -17.77
CA GLU A 706 11.66 -19.64 -18.21
C GLU A 706 12.84 -18.80 -17.68
N GLU A 707 13.54 -18.12 -18.59
CA GLU A 707 14.66 -17.23 -18.26
C GLU A 707 14.20 -16.16 -17.24
N GLU A 708 14.72 -16.25 -16.01
CA GLU A 708 14.48 -15.25 -14.96
C GLU A 708 15.62 -14.23 -14.94
N GLU A 709 15.26 -12.95 -15.03
CA GLU A 709 16.21 -11.83 -15.02
C GLU A 709 17.12 -11.83 -13.78
N GLY A 710 18.39 -11.49 -13.99
CA GLY A 710 19.35 -11.24 -12.91
C GLY A 710 20.03 -12.47 -12.34
N PHE A 711 20.04 -13.60 -13.06
CA PHE A 711 20.76 -14.84 -12.69
C PHE A 711 21.98 -15.17 -13.56
N GLU A 712 22.53 -14.15 -14.25
CA GLU A 712 23.73 -14.26 -15.11
C GLU A 712 25.04 -14.49 -14.34
N GLU A 713 25.12 -14.06 -13.07
CA GLU A 713 26.34 -14.23 -12.26
C GLU A 713 26.44 -15.65 -11.68
N THR A 714 27.63 -16.24 -11.73
CA THR A 714 27.93 -17.57 -11.19
C THR A 714 28.57 -17.54 -9.81
N LEU A 715 28.59 -18.70 -9.13
CA LEU A 715 29.29 -18.91 -7.87
C LEU A 715 30.79 -18.60 -7.98
N ALA A 716 31.35 -18.00 -6.92
CA ALA A 716 32.79 -17.79 -6.80
C ALA A 716 33.53 -19.07 -6.36
N GLU A 717 34.84 -19.14 -6.63
CA GLU A 717 35.68 -20.26 -6.19
C GLU A 717 35.61 -20.47 -4.68
N GLY A 718 35.45 -21.72 -4.25
CA GLY A 718 35.28 -22.09 -2.84
C GLY A 718 33.86 -21.90 -2.28
N GLN A 719 32.88 -21.46 -3.08
CA GLN A 719 31.46 -21.43 -2.70
C GLN A 719 30.72 -22.65 -3.27
N THR A 720 29.79 -23.24 -2.52
CA THR A 720 28.88 -24.29 -3.03
C THR A 720 27.41 -23.88 -2.96
N ALA A 721 26.57 -24.48 -3.80
CA ALA A 721 25.12 -24.27 -3.75
C ALA A 721 24.46 -24.70 -2.43
N ASN A 722 25.14 -25.55 -1.64
CA ASN A 722 24.64 -26.10 -0.37
C ASN A 722 25.36 -25.50 0.86
N ASP A 723 26.00 -24.34 0.70
CA ASP A 723 26.64 -23.64 1.83
C ASP A 723 25.62 -23.29 2.93
N PRO A 724 26.01 -23.32 4.21
CA PRO A 724 25.09 -23.03 5.31
C PRO A 724 24.62 -21.57 5.31
N LEU A 725 23.34 -21.35 5.64
CA LEU A 725 22.72 -20.03 5.62
C LEU A 725 22.52 -19.51 7.05
N TYR A 726 23.19 -18.40 7.39
CA TYR A 726 23.04 -17.73 8.67
C TYR A 726 21.82 -16.80 8.66
N VAL A 727 20.64 -17.39 8.89
CA VAL A 727 19.36 -16.66 8.80
C VAL A 727 19.00 -15.93 10.10
N LEU A 728 18.75 -14.63 10.06
CA LEU A 728 18.29 -13.79 11.18
C LEU A 728 16.94 -13.10 10.91
N PRO A 729 16.02 -13.02 11.89
CA PRO A 729 14.82 -12.17 11.81
C PRO A 729 15.10 -10.71 12.20
N LEU A 730 14.40 -9.75 11.59
CA LEU A 730 14.45 -8.32 11.97
C LEU A 730 13.07 -7.63 11.92
N TYR A 731 12.54 -7.23 13.07
CA TYR A 731 11.26 -6.51 13.20
C TYR A 731 11.20 -5.73 14.52
N SER A 732 10.32 -4.73 14.65
CA SER A 732 10.33 -3.76 15.77
C SER A 732 10.21 -4.40 17.15
N LEU A 733 9.38 -5.44 17.27
CA LEU A 733 9.12 -6.17 18.52
C LEU A 733 10.28 -7.10 18.96
N LEU A 734 11.31 -7.27 18.13
CA LEU A 734 12.49 -8.08 18.44
C LEU A 734 13.34 -7.37 19.52
N SER A 735 13.98 -8.09 20.46
CA SER A 735 14.73 -7.41 21.52
C SER A 735 15.96 -6.67 20.98
N THR A 736 16.36 -5.54 21.59
CA THR A 736 17.53 -4.75 21.13
C THR A 736 18.80 -5.59 21.00
N LYS A 737 19.01 -6.58 21.89
CA LYS A 737 20.16 -7.50 21.81
C LYS A 737 20.13 -8.38 20.56
N GLU A 738 18.94 -8.80 20.11
CA GLU A 738 18.76 -9.58 18.89
C GLU A 738 18.80 -8.68 17.64
N GLN A 739 18.23 -7.47 17.71
CA GLN A 739 18.34 -6.48 16.62
C GLN A 739 19.81 -6.16 16.33
N MET A 740 20.63 -5.96 17.38
CA MET A 740 22.06 -5.72 17.21
C MET A 740 22.86 -6.89 16.62
N ARG A 741 22.30 -8.11 16.55
CA ARG A 741 22.97 -9.26 15.89
C ARG A 741 23.05 -9.12 14.38
N VAL A 742 22.18 -8.33 13.74
CA VAL A 742 22.19 -8.17 12.28
C VAL A 742 23.42 -7.39 11.77
N PHE A 743 24.14 -6.69 12.67
CA PHE A 743 25.40 -6.00 12.36
C PHE A 743 26.64 -6.86 12.62
N GLN A 744 26.47 -8.08 13.15
CA GLN A 744 27.58 -9.00 13.38
C GLN A 744 27.89 -9.75 12.08
N GLN A 745 29.17 -9.94 11.75
CA GLN A 745 29.56 -10.73 10.59
C GLN A 745 29.09 -12.19 10.75
N PRO A 746 28.62 -12.84 9.66
CA PRO A 746 28.24 -14.24 9.70
C PRO A 746 29.47 -15.13 9.98
N PRO A 747 29.28 -16.35 10.52
CA PRO A 747 30.35 -17.34 10.62
C PRO A 747 31.05 -17.60 9.27
N LYS A 748 32.37 -17.84 9.28
CA LYS A 748 33.14 -18.16 8.07
C LYS A 748 32.53 -19.35 7.33
N GLY A 749 32.43 -19.25 6.00
CA GLY A 749 31.79 -20.27 5.16
C GLY A 749 30.26 -20.30 5.26
N SER A 750 29.62 -19.21 5.71
CA SER A 750 28.16 -19.07 5.70
C SER A 750 27.72 -17.72 5.15
N ARG A 751 26.58 -17.70 4.44
CA ARG A 751 25.99 -16.47 3.90
C ARG A 751 25.02 -15.88 4.93
N LEU A 752 25.04 -14.56 5.14
CA LEU A 752 24.06 -13.86 5.97
C LEU A 752 22.74 -13.69 5.18
N CYS A 753 21.62 -14.12 5.76
CA CYS A 753 20.29 -13.86 5.23
C CYS A 753 19.42 -13.23 6.31
N ILE A 754 18.82 -12.08 6.02
CA ILE A 754 18.01 -11.32 6.96
C ILE A 754 16.60 -11.26 6.43
N VAL A 755 15.65 -11.73 7.23
CA VAL A 755 14.23 -11.70 6.88
C VAL A 755 13.56 -10.63 7.75
N ALA A 756 13.13 -9.54 7.12
CA ALA A 756 12.80 -8.28 7.78
C ALA A 756 11.40 -7.75 7.42
N THR A 757 10.84 -6.88 8.26
CA THR A 757 9.79 -5.95 7.85
C THR A 757 10.39 -4.66 7.28
N ASN A 758 9.54 -3.66 7.01
CA ASN A 758 9.91 -2.26 6.75
C ASN A 758 10.83 -1.60 7.81
N VAL A 759 11.18 -2.27 8.92
CA VAL A 759 12.24 -1.80 9.85
C VAL A 759 13.62 -1.73 9.17
N ALA A 760 13.88 -2.55 8.16
CA ALA A 760 15.10 -2.47 7.36
C ALA A 760 15.04 -1.42 6.23
N GLU A 761 13.92 -0.70 6.08
CA GLU A 761 13.67 0.21 4.94
C GLU A 761 14.35 1.58 5.10
N THR A 762 14.39 2.13 6.33
CA THR A 762 14.83 3.51 6.63
C THR A 762 16.09 3.55 7.51
N SER A 763 15.97 3.26 8.81
CA SER A 763 16.94 3.75 9.80
C SER A 763 18.21 2.90 10.04
N LEU A 764 18.38 1.75 9.36
CA LEU A 764 19.50 0.84 9.63
C LEU A 764 20.27 0.46 8.34
N THR A 765 21.57 0.78 8.29
CA THR A 765 22.49 0.33 7.25
C THR A 765 23.15 -0.98 7.68
N ILE A 766 22.72 -2.10 7.12
CA ILE A 766 23.29 -3.41 7.39
C ILE A 766 24.52 -3.62 6.47
N PRO A 767 25.71 -3.90 7.01
CA PRO A 767 26.91 -4.05 6.19
C PRO A 767 26.86 -5.35 5.36
N GLY A 768 27.34 -5.29 4.11
CA GLY A 768 27.52 -6.47 3.26
C GLY A 768 26.25 -7.00 2.58
N VAL A 769 25.11 -6.31 2.68
CA VAL A 769 23.91 -6.61 1.88
C VAL A 769 24.20 -6.29 0.42
N ARG A 770 24.00 -7.30 -0.46
CA ARG A 770 24.15 -7.20 -1.91
C ARG A 770 22.86 -7.57 -2.66
N TYR A 771 22.05 -8.46 -2.07
CA TYR A 771 20.83 -8.97 -2.68
C TYR A 771 19.61 -8.56 -1.86
N VAL A 772 18.64 -7.89 -2.48
CA VAL A 772 17.34 -7.57 -1.88
C VAL A 772 16.25 -8.40 -2.57
N VAL A 773 15.37 -9.00 -1.79
CA VAL A 773 14.14 -9.66 -2.27
C VAL A 773 12.96 -8.90 -1.71
N ASP A 774 12.22 -8.19 -2.57
CA ASP A 774 11.09 -7.37 -2.18
C ASP A 774 9.76 -8.01 -2.58
N CYS A 775 8.94 -8.37 -1.58
CA CYS A 775 7.57 -8.84 -1.80
C CYS A 775 6.62 -7.76 -2.35
N GLY A 776 7.02 -6.48 -2.35
CA GLY A 776 6.22 -5.35 -2.83
C GLY A 776 5.05 -5.00 -1.92
N ARG A 777 4.92 -5.67 -0.78
CA ARG A 777 3.82 -5.48 0.17
C ARG A 777 4.31 -4.94 1.50
N CYS A 778 3.42 -4.21 2.16
CA CYS A 778 3.56 -3.77 3.53
C CYS A 778 2.24 -3.97 4.25
N LYS A 779 2.35 -4.17 5.56
CA LYS A 779 1.23 -4.16 6.47
C LYS A 779 1.02 -2.72 6.92
N GLU A 780 -0.09 -2.12 6.50
CA GLU A 780 -0.43 -0.75 6.88
C GLU A 780 -1.73 -0.69 7.65
N ARG A 781 -1.81 0.32 8.52
CA ARG A 781 -3.02 0.68 9.23
C ARG A 781 -3.83 1.62 8.34
N LYS A 782 -5.04 1.23 7.96
CA LYS A 782 -5.99 2.06 7.22
C LYS A 782 -7.14 2.44 8.14
N PHE A 783 -7.40 3.73 8.25
CA PHE A 783 -8.62 4.25 8.86
C PHE A 783 -9.59 4.64 7.75
N ASN A 784 -10.80 4.12 7.81
CA ASN A 784 -11.86 4.48 6.87
C ASN A 784 -12.84 5.43 7.57
N GLU A 785 -12.78 6.72 7.23
CA GLU A 785 -13.53 7.77 7.92
C GLU A 785 -15.06 7.61 7.84
N SER A 786 -15.59 7.03 6.75
CA SER A 786 -17.04 6.81 6.62
C SER A 786 -17.56 5.70 7.52
N ASN A 787 -16.72 4.71 7.80
CA ASN A 787 -17.04 3.55 8.64
C ASN A 787 -16.62 3.76 10.11
N GLY A 788 -15.69 4.68 10.38
CA GLY A 788 -15.05 4.86 11.69
C GLY A 788 -14.19 3.68 12.11
N VAL A 789 -13.80 2.83 11.15
CA VAL A 789 -13.08 1.56 11.39
C VAL A 789 -11.61 1.75 11.07
N GLN A 790 -10.77 1.19 11.92
CA GLN A 790 -9.36 1.02 11.65
C GLN A 790 -9.03 -0.45 11.45
N SER A 791 -8.52 -0.80 10.28
CA SER A 791 -8.05 -2.14 9.93
C SER A 791 -6.54 -2.12 9.68
N PHE A 792 -5.88 -3.23 10.00
CA PHE A 792 -4.56 -3.51 9.47
C PHE A 792 -4.71 -4.44 8.27
N GLU A 793 -4.22 -4.00 7.12
CA GLU A 793 -4.35 -4.70 5.86
C GLU A 793 -2.96 -4.83 5.21
N VAL A 794 -2.74 -5.95 4.53
CA VAL A 794 -1.59 -6.07 3.64
C VAL A 794 -1.94 -5.33 2.35
N ALA A 795 -1.19 -4.27 2.07
CA ALA A 795 -1.34 -3.43 0.88
C ALA A 795 -0.05 -3.45 0.06
N TRP A 796 -0.12 -2.92 -1.17
CA TRP A 796 1.08 -2.57 -1.94
C TRP A 796 1.88 -1.47 -1.20
N VAL A 797 3.20 -1.52 -1.33
CA VAL A 797 4.07 -0.41 -0.92
C VAL A 797 3.93 0.76 -1.89
N SER A 798 4.40 1.94 -1.48
CA SER A 798 4.62 3.03 -2.43
C SER A 798 5.86 2.76 -3.30
N LYS A 799 5.92 3.41 -4.47
CA LYS A 799 7.11 3.38 -5.34
C LYS A 799 8.35 3.91 -4.61
N ALA A 800 8.20 4.96 -3.81
CA ALA A 800 9.25 5.48 -2.93
C ALA A 800 9.76 4.41 -1.95
N SER A 801 8.88 3.70 -1.24
CA SER A 801 9.27 2.59 -0.34
C SER A 801 9.96 1.46 -1.10
N ALA A 802 9.45 1.04 -2.25
CA ALA A 802 10.11 0.03 -3.09
C ALA A 802 11.52 0.45 -3.55
N ASN A 803 11.71 1.73 -3.87
CA ASN A 803 13.00 2.28 -4.27
C ASN A 803 13.99 2.36 -3.09
N GLN A 804 13.52 2.75 -1.90
CA GLN A 804 14.33 2.70 -0.67
C GLN A 804 14.76 1.27 -0.31
N ARG A 805 13.88 0.27 -0.51
CA ARG A 805 14.20 -1.15 -0.33
C ARG A 805 15.29 -1.60 -1.28
N SER A 806 15.19 -1.31 -2.59
CA SER A 806 16.26 -1.61 -3.54
C SER A 806 17.58 -0.93 -3.16
N GLY A 807 17.54 0.33 -2.71
CA GLY A 807 18.71 1.06 -2.23
C GLY A 807 19.38 0.47 -0.98
N ARG A 808 18.84 -0.58 -0.35
CA ARG A 808 19.55 -1.35 0.70
C ARG A 808 20.60 -2.30 0.12
N ALA A 809 20.50 -2.68 -1.15
CA ALA A 809 21.49 -3.49 -1.86
C ALA A 809 22.75 -2.68 -2.27
N GLY A 810 22.59 -1.38 -2.57
CA GLY A 810 23.66 -0.50 -3.10
C GLY A 810 24.52 0.19 -2.04
N ARG A 811 24.52 -0.29 -0.79
CA ARG A 811 25.12 0.43 0.36
C ARG A 811 26.63 0.25 0.51
N THR A 812 27.13 -0.96 0.25
CA THR A 812 28.56 -1.29 0.42
C THR A 812 29.25 -1.71 -0.89
N GLY A 813 28.48 -1.89 -1.96
CA GLY A 813 28.95 -2.28 -3.28
C GLY A 813 27.76 -2.43 -4.24
N PRO A 814 27.99 -2.72 -5.54
CA PRO A 814 26.93 -2.92 -6.53
C PRO A 814 26.01 -4.10 -6.15
N GLY A 815 24.70 -3.88 -6.27
CA GLY A 815 23.68 -4.78 -5.73
C GLY A 815 22.58 -5.16 -6.72
N HIS A 816 21.75 -6.13 -6.32
CA HIS A 816 20.62 -6.62 -7.11
C HIS A 816 19.35 -6.59 -6.25
N CYS A 817 18.24 -6.13 -6.82
CA CYS A 817 16.94 -6.15 -6.18
C CYS A 817 15.95 -6.96 -7.02
N TYR A 818 15.44 -8.05 -6.47
CA TYR A 818 14.44 -8.92 -7.10
C TYR A 818 13.06 -8.55 -6.56
N ARG A 819 12.23 -7.96 -7.42
CA ARG A 819 10.85 -7.56 -7.12
C ARG A 819 9.90 -8.68 -7.51
N LEU A 820 9.15 -9.22 -6.54
CA LEU A 820 8.27 -10.38 -6.73
C LEU A 820 6.92 -10.06 -7.41
N TYR A 821 6.90 -8.95 -8.15
CA TYR A 821 5.75 -8.34 -8.79
C TYR A 821 6.21 -7.77 -10.14
N SER A 822 5.30 -7.70 -11.11
CA SER A 822 5.63 -7.21 -12.45
C SER A 822 5.75 -5.69 -12.51
N SER A 823 6.49 -5.20 -13.50
CA SER A 823 6.63 -3.76 -13.80
C SER A 823 5.27 -3.08 -14.05
N ALA A 824 4.32 -3.77 -14.67
CA ALA A 824 2.96 -3.25 -14.88
C ALA A 824 2.21 -2.99 -13.55
N VAL A 825 2.34 -3.88 -12.57
CA VAL A 825 1.76 -3.69 -11.22
C VAL A 825 2.46 -2.54 -10.50
N PHE A 826 3.79 -2.43 -10.62
CA PHE A 826 4.55 -1.31 -10.08
C PHE A 826 4.17 0.05 -10.70
N GLU A 827 3.82 0.09 -11.98
CA GLU A 827 3.46 1.34 -12.66
C GLU A 827 2.03 1.80 -12.33
N GLN A 828 1.08 0.85 -12.25
CA GLN A 828 -0.37 1.10 -12.15
C GLN A 828 -0.93 1.04 -10.72
N ASP A 829 -0.54 0.06 -9.91
CA ASP A 829 -1.18 -0.21 -8.61
C ASP A 829 -0.44 0.44 -7.42
N PHE A 830 0.83 0.82 -7.58
CA PHE A 830 1.64 1.41 -6.51
C PHE A 830 1.51 2.93 -6.53
N GLU A 831 1.08 3.52 -5.40
CA GLU A 831 1.10 4.97 -5.19
C GLU A 831 2.56 5.48 -5.20
N GLN A 832 2.82 6.67 -5.75
CA GLN A 832 4.19 7.21 -5.83
C GLN A 832 4.85 7.33 -4.45
N PHE A 833 4.08 7.80 -3.47
CA PHE A 833 4.52 8.03 -2.10
C PHE A 833 3.54 7.45 -1.08
N SER A 834 4.05 7.03 0.07
CA SER A 834 3.22 6.54 1.17
C SER A 834 2.38 7.67 1.76
N LYS A 835 1.13 7.38 2.14
CA LYS A 835 0.23 8.38 2.75
C LYS A 835 0.69 8.73 4.18
N PRO A 836 0.75 10.03 4.55
CA PRO A 836 1.06 10.44 5.92
C PRO A 836 0.20 9.72 6.97
N GLU A 837 0.78 9.44 8.14
CA GLU A 837 0.09 8.70 9.20
C GLU A 837 -1.15 9.48 9.73
N ILE A 838 -1.08 10.82 9.73
CA ILE A 838 -2.19 11.71 10.13
C ILE A 838 -3.47 11.51 9.30
N LEU A 839 -3.37 11.06 8.04
CA LEU A 839 -4.53 10.74 7.19
C LEU A 839 -5.04 9.30 7.37
N ARG A 840 -4.33 8.47 8.15
CA ARG A 840 -4.60 7.04 8.36
C ARG A 840 -4.99 6.70 9.81
N MET A 841 -5.20 7.71 10.65
CA MET A 841 -5.54 7.55 12.06
C MET A 841 -6.75 8.40 12.50
N PRO A 842 -7.48 7.97 13.56
CA PRO A 842 -8.61 8.74 14.10
C PRO A 842 -8.17 10.10 14.65
N VAL A 843 -8.67 11.16 14.00
CA VAL A 843 -8.27 12.56 14.21
C VAL A 843 -8.58 13.03 15.64
N GLU A 844 -9.56 12.44 16.34
CA GLU A 844 -9.90 12.81 17.72
C GLU A 844 -8.78 12.54 18.74
N SER A 845 -7.92 11.55 18.48
CA SER A 845 -6.77 11.27 19.36
C SER A 845 -5.71 12.37 19.21
N ILE A 846 -5.47 12.80 17.96
CA ILE A 846 -4.55 13.88 17.59
C ILE A 846 -5.05 15.21 18.16
N VAL A 847 -6.34 15.53 17.97
CA VAL A 847 -6.99 16.72 18.50
C VAL A 847 -6.90 16.79 20.03
N LEU A 848 -7.16 15.68 20.74
CA LEU A 848 -7.02 15.63 22.19
C LEU A 848 -5.56 15.88 22.62
N GLN A 849 -4.60 15.27 21.93
CA GLN A 849 -3.18 15.45 22.23
C GLN A 849 -2.77 16.93 22.02
N MET A 850 -3.13 17.53 20.89
CA MET A 850 -2.87 18.94 20.58
C MET A 850 -3.51 19.90 21.60
N LYS A 851 -4.79 19.68 21.96
CA LYS A 851 -5.45 20.49 23.00
C LYS A 851 -4.83 20.28 24.39
N SER A 852 -4.24 19.12 24.68
CA SER A 852 -3.46 18.88 25.91
C SER A 852 -2.13 19.63 25.91
N MET A 853 -1.53 19.85 24.74
CA MET A 853 -0.38 20.73 24.49
C MET A 853 -0.77 22.23 24.41
N ALA A 854 -1.96 22.61 24.90
CA ALA A 854 -2.51 23.96 24.89
C ALA A 854 -2.68 24.61 23.50
N ILE A 855 -2.67 23.83 22.41
CA ILE A 855 -2.92 24.33 21.06
C ILE A 855 -4.43 24.59 20.90
N HIS A 856 -4.85 25.85 21.04
CA HIS A 856 -6.27 26.21 21.05
C HIS A 856 -6.92 26.18 19.67
N ASN A 857 -6.31 26.81 18.66
CA ASN A 857 -6.81 26.82 17.28
C ASN A 857 -6.12 25.71 16.48
N ILE A 858 -6.87 24.63 16.22
CA ILE A 858 -6.42 23.45 15.47
C ILE A 858 -6.66 23.63 13.96
N VAL A 859 -7.76 24.29 13.57
CA VAL A 859 -8.14 24.45 12.15
C VAL A 859 -7.07 25.26 11.40
N ASN A 860 -6.48 26.25 12.06
CA ASN A 860 -5.38 27.05 11.53
C ASN A 860 -4.00 26.54 12.01
N PHE A 861 -3.90 25.29 12.47
CA PHE A 861 -2.61 24.69 12.80
C PHE A 861 -1.85 24.36 11.50
N PRO A 862 -0.55 24.72 11.41
CA PRO A 862 0.24 24.52 10.20
C PRO A 862 0.72 23.07 10.09
N PHE A 863 -0.19 22.17 9.72
CA PHE A 863 0.17 20.79 9.38
C PHE A 863 0.95 20.75 8.06
N PRO A 864 1.99 19.91 7.93
CA PRO A 864 2.62 19.62 6.64
C PRO A 864 1.63 19.05 5.62
N THR A 865 0.75 18.13 6.07
CA THR A 865 -0.47 17.75 5.34
C THR A 865 -1.66 17.84 6.27
N PRO A 866 -2.60 18.79 6.08
CA PRO A 866 -3.75 18.94 6.96
C PRO A 866 -4.74 17.77 6.81
N PRO A 867 -5.29 17.24 7.92
CA PRO A 867 -6.44 16.35 7.86
C PRO A 867 -7.69 17.11 7.41
N ASP A 868 -8.73 16.38 6.97
CA ASP A 868 -9.98 17.00 6.53
C ASP A 868 -10.62 17.88 7.61
N ARG A 869 -11.19 19.02 7.19
CA ARG A 869 -11.84 19.99 8.08
C ARG A 869 -13.13 19.42 8.68
N GLY A 870 -13.86 18.58 7.94
CA GLY A 870 -14.99 17.82 8.45
C GLY A 870 -14.57 16.83 9.53
N ALA A 871 -13.49 16.07 9.31
CA ALA A 871 -12.91 15.17 10.30
C ALA A 871 -12.47 15.90 11.59
N LEU A 872 -11.79 17.04 11.46
CA LEU A 872 -11.43 17.91 12.60
C LEU A 872 -12.64 18.40 13.40
N SER A 873 -13.70 18.84 12.72
CA SER A 873 -14.94 19.30 13.37
C SER A 873 -15.65 18.16 14.12
N LYS A 874 -15.80 16.98 13.48
CA LYS A 874 -16.32 15.77 14.11
C LYS A 874 -15.50 15.38 15.35
N ALA A 875 -14.18 15.47 15.27
CA ALA A 875 -13.26 15.15 16.37
C ALA A 875 -13.45 16.09 17.59
N VAL A 876 -13.55 17.41 17.36
CA VAL A 876 -13.85 18.37 18.44
C VAL A 876 -15.22 18.09 19.07
N GLN A 877 -16.25 17.87 18.24
CA GLN A 877 -17.60 17.56 18.68
C GLN A 877 -17.67 16.26 19.50
N LEU A 878 -16.98 15.20 19.07
CA LEU A 878 -16.86 13.94 19.82
C LEU A 878 -16.19 14.15 21.18
N LEU A 879 -15.09 14.92 21.24
CA LEU A 879 -14.42 15.19 22.51
C LEU A 879 -15.27 16.03 23.47
N GLN A 880 -16.16 16.90 22.97
CA GLN A 880 -17.19 17.55 23.78
C GLN A 880 -18.22 16.54 24.31
N TYR A 881 -18.69 15.60 23.49
CA TYR A 881 -19.62 14.54 23.93
C TYR A 881 -19.02 13.63 25.02
N LEU A 882 -17.71 13.36 24.95
CA LEU A 882 -16.97 12.63 25.98
C LEU A 882 -16.65 13.49 27.23
N GLY A 883 -16.89 14.80 27.17
CA GLY A 883 -16.52 15.77 28.20
C GLY A 883 -15.00 15.96 28.37
N ALA A 884 -14.21 15.63 27.35
CA ALA A 884 -12.78 15.90 27.28
C ALA A 884 -12.49 17.36 26.91
N LEU A 885 -13.36 17.99 26.13
CA LEU A 885 -13.40 19.43 25.87
C LEU A 885 -14.66 20.05 26.49
N ASP A 886 -14.60 21.34 26.83
CA ASP A 886 -15.75 22.14 27.22
C ASP A 886 -16.45 22.83 26.02
N ASN A 887 -17.51 23.59 26.30
CA ASN A 887 -18.25 24.37 25.29
C ASN A 887 -17.42 25.50 24.65
N LYS A 888 -16.24 25.84 25.22
CA LYS A 888 -15.27 26.80 24.68
C LYS A 888 -14.08 26.09 24.00
N GLU A 889 -14.23 24.79 23.74
CA GLU A 889 -13.22 23.88 23.22
C GLU A 889 -11.88 23.85 24.00
N LYS A 890 -11.91 24.16 25.29
CA LYS A 890 -10.75 24.04 26.18
C LYS A 890 -10.73 22.65 26.79
N ILE A 891 -9.53 22.10 27.00
CA ILE A 891 -9.36 20.77 27.59
C ILE A 891 -9.79 20.77 29.07
N SER A 892 -10.69 19.85 29.41
CA SER A 892 -11.18 19.66 30.78
C SER A 892 -10.15 18.89 31.63
N GLU A 893 -10.36 18.83 32.95
CA GLU A 893 -9.55 17.95 33.81
C GLU A 893 -9.69 16.48 33.44
N ASP A 894 -10.88 16.05 33.01
CA ASP A 894 -11.12 14.71 32.46
C ASP A 894 -10.34 14.53 31.16
N GLY A 895 -10.33 15.51 30.26
CA GLY A 895 -9.56 15.47 29.02
C GLY A 895 -8.05 15.32 29.26
N LYS A 896 -7.50 16.06 30.23
CA LYS A 896 -6.09 15.93 30.65
C LYS A 896 -5.76 14.55 31.24
N LYS A 897 -6.72 13.89 31.90
CA LYS A 897 -6.56 12.50 32.35
C LYS A 897 -6.68 11.51 31.18
N MET A 898 -7.52 11.79 30.19
CA MET A 898 -7.67 10.96 28.99
C MET A 898 -6.41 10.94 28.12
N SER A 899 -5.72 12.08 27.96
CA SER A 899 -4.47 12.16 27.17
C SER A 899 -3.26 11.46 27.82
N LEU A 900 -3.39 10.96 29.06
CA LEU A 900 -2.37 10.10 29.69
C LEU A 900 -2.46 8.63 29.22
N PHE A 901 -3.58 8.21 28.62
CA PHE A 901 -3.79 6.84 28.18
C PHE A 901 -3.43 6.66 26.70
N PRO A 902 -2.77 5.55 26.33
CA PRO A 902 -2.35 5.24 24.96
C PRO A 902 -3.51 4.63 24.15
N LEU A 903 -4.66 5.30 24.13
CA LEU A 903 -5.92 4.75 23.65
C LEU A 903 -6.79 5.83 23.00
N SER A 904 -7.74 5.40 22.15
CA SER A 904 -8.81 6.29 21.67
C SER A 904 -9.52 6.99 22.85
N PRO A 905 -9.85 8.29 22.74
CA PRO A 905 -10.57 9.04 23.77
C PRO A 905 -11.84 8.35 24.27
N ARG A 906 -12.54 7.59 23.41
CA ARG A 906 -13.72 6.78 23.78
C ARG A 906 -13.40 5.75 24.88
N PHE A 907 -12.33 5.00 24.70
CA PHE A 907 -11.86 4.00 25.66
C PHE A 907 -11.29 4.66 26.92
N SER A 908 -10.55 5.75 26.77
CA SER A 908 -10.07 6.57 27.89
C SER A 908 -11.22 7.09 28.76
N LYS A 909 -12.35 7.50 28.15
CA LYS A 909 -13.55 7.90 28.90
C LYS A 909 -14.16 6.73 29.66
N MET A 910 -14.29 5.55 29.03
CA MET A 910 -14.78 4.34 29.68
C MET A 910 -13.93 3.98 30.92
N LEU A 911 -12.60 4.07 30.82
CA LEU A 911 -11.70 3.83 31.95
C LEU A 911 -11.95 4.83 33.09
N LEU A 912 -12.02 6.14 32.81
CA LEU A 912 -12.25 7.16 33.83
C LEU A 912 -13.58 7.02 34.59
N VAL A 913 -14.65 6.56 33.94
CA VAL A 913 -15.94 6.33 34.63
C VAL A 913 -16.00 4.98 35.37
N SER A 914 -15.03 4.08 35.14
CA SER A 914 -15.10 2.68 35.60
C SER A 914 -14.66 2.43 37.05
N ASP A 915 -14.12 3.45 37.72
CA ASP A 915 -13.66 3.39 39.12
C ASP A 915 -14.82 3.28 40.13
N GLU A 916 -16.07 3.32 39.67
CA GLU A 916 -17.25 3.08 40.50
C GLU A 916 -17.49 1.57 40.74
N LYS A 917 -17.75 1.19 42.00
CA LYS A 917 -18.19 -0.17 42.42
C LYS A 917 -17.33 -1.34 41.91
N ALA A 918 -16.01 -1.13 41.87
CA ALA A 918 -15.01 -2.12 41.44
C ALA A 918 -15.25 -2.70 40.03
N CYS A 919 -15.83 -1.90 39.11
CA CYS A 919 -16.03 -2.30 37.71
C CYS A 919 -14.77 -2.16 36.83
N LEU A 920 -13.74 -1.47 37.32
CA LEU A 920 -12.48 -1.19 36.63
C LEU A 920 -11.83 -2.41 35.93
N PRO A 921 -11.67 -3.61 36.56
CA PRO A 921 -11.02 -4.75 35.90
C PRO A 921 -11.79 -5.23 34.66
N TYR A 922 -13.13 -5.18 34.70
CA TYR A 922 -13.98 -5.59 33.58
C TYR A 922 -13.92 -4.60 32.43
N ILE A 923 -13.93 -3.29 32.70
CA ILE A 923 -13.78 -2.27 31.65
C ILE A 923 -12.38 -2.34 31.05
N VAL A 924 -11.33 -2.59 31.83
CA VAL A 924 -9.97 -2.76 31.31
C VAL A 924 -9.86 -4.01 30.43
N ALA A 925 -10.51 -5.12 30.78
CA ALA A 925 -10.63 -6.29 29.92
C ALA A 925 -11.40 -6.01 28.62
N ILE A 926 -12.54 -5.31 28.70
CA ILE A 926 -13.36 -4.90 27.55
C ILE A 926 -12.60 -3.95 26.61
N VAL A 927 -12.01 -2.89 27.15
CA VAL A 927 -11.22 -1.89 26.39
C VAL A 927 -10.05 -2.58 25.70
N SER A 928 -9.35 -3.48 26.38
CA SER A 928 -8.23 -4.19 25.77
C SER A 928 -8.69 -5.14 24.66
N ALA A 929 -9.81 -5.85 24.85
CA ALA A 929 -10.40 -6.70 23.82
C ALA A 929 -10.86 -5.91 22.58
N LEU A 930 -11.57 -4.79 22.77
CA LEU A 930 -12.03 -3.94 21.67
C LEU A 930 -10.87 -3.25 20.95
N SER A 931 -9.84 -2.82 21.66
CA SER A 931 -8.69 -2.13 21.05
C SER A 931 -7.79 -3.09 20.29
N VAL A 932 -7.62 -4.34 20.74
CA VAL A 932 -6.87 -5.37 20.00
C VAL A 932 -7.67 -5.92 18.82
N GLY A 933 -8.98 -6.15 18.98
CA GLY A 933 -9.87 -6.71 17.95
C GLY A 933 -10.51 -8.04 18.37
N ASP A 934 -11.47 -8.54 17.57
CA ASP A 934 -12.22 -9.76 17.92
C ASP A 934 -11.31 -11.00 17.97
N PRO A 935 -11.14 -11.64 19.16
CA PRO A 935 -10.33 -12.84 19.31
C PRO A 935 -11.05 -14.11 18.82
N PHE A 936 -12.32 -14.04 18.43
CA PHE A 936 -13.04 -15.21 17.93
C PHE A 936 -12.83 -15.41 16.42
N ILE A 937 -12.66 -16.67 16.02
CA ILE A 937 -12.54 -17.08 14.61
C ILE A 937 -13.95 -17.15 13.99
N ASN A 938 -14.08 -16.75 12.73
CA ASN A 938 -15.38 -16.71 12.03
C ASN A 938 -15.73 -18.04 11.32
N GLU A 939 -17.02 -18.29 11.07
CA GLU A 939 -17.49 -19.49 10.37
C GLU A 939 -16.91 -19.63 8.94
N PHE A 940 -16.67 -18.51 8.27
CA PHE A 940 -16.03 -18.45 6.95
C PHE A 940 -14.53 -18.81 6.99
N GLU A 941 -13.83 -18.38 8.05
CA GLU A 941 -12.42 -18.70 8.27
C GLU A 941 -12.26 -20.22 8.47
N LEU A 942 -13.20 -20.84 9.18
CA LEU A 942 -13.28 -22.29 9.44
C LEU A 942 -13.85 -23.13 8.28
N GLY A 943 -14.28 -22.53 7.16
CA GLY A 943 -14.88 -23.27 6.04
C GLY A 943 -16.26 -23.91 6.34
N ILE A 944 -16.93 -23.48 7.41
CA ILE A 944 -18.22 -24.04 7.86
C ILE A 944 -19.40 -23.47 7.06
N ASN A 945 -19.22 -22.28 6.46
CA ASN A 945 -20.30 -21.50 5.86
C ASN A 945 -20.04 -21.25 4.37
N GLU A 946 -20.12 -22.32 3.58
CA GLU A 946 -20.52 -22.18 2.19
C GLU A 946 -21.95 -21.66 2.17
N ILE A 947 -22.09 -20.36 1.86
CA ILE A 947 -23.38 -19.83 1.43
C ILE A 947 -23.77 -20.64 0.23
N SER A 948 -24.85 -21.43 0.35
CA SER A 948 -25.53 -22.00 -0.80
C SER A 948 -26.00 -20.84 -1.68
N ARG A 949 -25.13 -20.43 -2.62
CA ARG A 949 -25.56 -19.89 -3.90
C ARG A 949 -26.38 -21.01 -4.54
N LYS A 950 -27.65 -21.12 -4.15
CA LYS A 950 -28.63 -21.72 -5.04
C LYS A 950 -28.41 -21.04 -6.38
N PRO A 951 -28.07 -21.78 -7.45
CA PRO A 951 -28.15 -21.18 -8.77
C PRO A 951 -29.56 -20.60 -8.90
N LYS A 952 -29.67 -19.40 -9.46
CA LYS A 952 -30.99 -18.91 -9.86
C LYS A 952 -31.48 -19.89 -10.92
N GLU A 953 -32.44 -20.74 -10.56
CA GLU A 953 -33.27 -21.40 -11.55
C GLU A 953 -33.96 -20.27 -12.34
N ASN A 954 -33.68 -20.21 -13.65
CA ASN A 954 -33.96 -19.14 -14.63
C ASN A 954 -32.76 -18.26 -15.02
N GLU A 955 -31.75 -18.85 -15.65
CA GLU A 955 -30.94 -18.24 -16.72
C GLU A 955 -30.23 -19.39 -17.46
N ASP A 956 -30.71 -19.74 -18.66
CA ASP A 956 -30.12 -20.80 -19.49
C ASP A 956 -28.74 -20.34 -20.01
N ILE A 957 -27.67 -20.87 -19.42
CA ILE A 957 -26.29 -20.57 -19.81
C ILE A 957 -25.55 -21.88 -20.11
N ASP A 958 -24.85 -21.88 -21.24
CA ASP A 958 -24.28 -23.05 -21.92
C ASP A 958 -23.36 -23.91 -21.02
N GLU A 959 -23.50 -25.23 -21.07
CA GLU A 959 -22.83 -26.17 -20.16
C GLU A 959 -21.32 -26.38 -20.44
N ASN A 960 -20.77 -25.78 -21.50
CA ASN A 960 -19.42 -26.08 -21.99
C ASN A 960 -18.30 -25.09 -21.58
N ASP A 961 -18.61 -23.96 -20.92
CA ASP A 961 -17.61 -22.90 -20.65
C ASP A 961 -17.32 -22.66 -19.16
N LYS A 962 -17.50 -23.70 -18.33
CA LYS A 962 -16.94 -23.76 -16.97
C LYS A 962 -15.63 -24.54 -16.98
N LYS A 963 -14.52 -23.82 -16.88
CA LYS A 963 -13.35 -24.41 -16.22
C LYS A 963 -13.75 -24.76 -14.79
N PRO A 964 -13.47 -25.97 -14.27
CA PRO A 964 -13.64 -26.23 -12.86
C PRO A 964 -12.61 -25.40 -12.09
N ASP A 965 -13.09 -24.45 -11.28
CA ASP A 965 -12.28 -23.97 -10.16
C ASP A 965 -11.95 -25.20 -9.29
N GLU A 966 -10.69 -25.36 -8.92
CA GLU A 966 -10.22 -26.52 -8.15
C GLU A 966 -11.02 -26.66 -6.85
N PRO A 967 -11.64 -27.82 -6.57
CA PRO A 967 -12.33 -28.03 -5.32
C PRO A 967 -11.30 -28.14 -4.19
N ILE A 968 -11.25 -27.10 -3.35
CA ILE A 968 -10.59 -27.13 -2.03
C ILE A 968 -11.02 -28.42 -1.31
N PRO A 969 -10.11 -29.19 -0.68
CA PRO A 969 -10.42 -30.50 -0.11
C PRO A 969 -11.70 -30.50 0.72
N ASP A 970 -12.71 -31.19 0.21
CA ASP A 970 -14.08 -31.05 0.69
C ASP A 970 -14.26 -31.85 1.98
N MET A 971 -13.95 -31.22 3.11
CA MET A 971 -14.10 -31.78 4.45
C MET A 971 -15.48 -32.42 4.63
N ASP A 972 -15.52 -33.68 5.07
CA ASP A 972 -16.76 -34.47 5.20
C ASP A 972 -17.92 -33.64 5.79
N PRO A 973 -19.12 -33.67 5.18
CA PRO A 973 -20.25 -32.84 5.62
C PRO A 973 -20.67 -33.13 7.07
N GLU A 974 -20.38 -34.34 7.56
CA GLU A 974 -20.57 -34.75 8.95
C GLU A 974 -19.57 -34.08 9.90
N VAL A 975 -18.30 -33.96 9.48
CA VAL A 975 -17.27 -33.22 10.23
C VAL A 975 -17.55 -31.72 10.22
N LYS A 976 -17.95 -31.13 9.07
CA LYS A 976 -18.43 -29.74 8.99
C LYS A 976 -19.61 -29.51 9.97
N LYS A 977 -20.56 -30.45 10.07
CA LYS A 977 -21.70 -30.39 11.01
C LYS A 977 -21.30 -30.54 12.47
N GLU A 978 -20.35 -31.43 12.80
CA GLU A 978 -19.86 -31.60 14.17
C GLU A 978 -19.04 -30.38 14.64
N LEU A 979 -18.18 -29.83 13.77
CA LEU A 979 -17.46 -28.59 14.00
C LEU A 979 -18.42 -27.41 14.24
N ARG A 980 -19.49 -27.29 13.43
CA ARG A 980 -20.53 -26.27 13.63
C ARG A 980 -21.25 -26.42 14.98
N SER A 981 -21.52 -27.65 15.42
CA SER A 981 -22.08 -27.95 16.75
C SER A 981 -21.12 -27.53 17.88
N LYS A 982 -19.84 -27.89 17.77
CA LYS A 982 -18.77 -27.47 18.71
C LYS A 982 -18.63 -25.95 18.76
N PHE A 983 -18.69 -25.27 17.61
CA PHE A 983 -18.59 -23.82 17.46
C PHE A 983 -19.73 -23.09 18.20
N TYR A 984 -21.00 -23.42 17.92
CA TYR A 984 -22.12 -22.80 18.63
C TYR A 984 -22.15 -23.14 20.13
N LYS A 985 -21.74 -24.35 20.52
CA LYS A 985 -21.58 -24.72 21.93
C LYS A 985 -20.53 -23.87 22.64
N SER A 986 -19.39 -23.61 22.01
CA SER A 986 -18.36 -22.66 22.49
C SER A 986 -18.95 -21.25 22.63
N ARG A 987 -19.60 -20.73 21.57
CA ARG A 987 -20.18 -19.38 21.57
C ARG A 987 -21.25 -19.19 22.64
N ALA A 988 -22.12 -20.18 22.83
CA ALA A 988 -23.15 -20.19 23.88
C ALA A 988 -22.56 -20.25 25.31
N GLN A 989 -21.42 -20.91 25.51
CA GLN A 989 -20.74 -20.95 26.81
C GLN A 989 -20.32 -19.56 27.31
N PHE A 990 -19.83 -18.71 26.41
CA PHE A 990 -19.41 -17.33 26.74
C PHE A 990 -20.57 -16.31 26.67
N SER A 991 -21.73 -16.69 26.17
CA SER A 991 -22.92 -15.83 26.04
C SER A 991 -23.81 -15.81 27.30
N LYS A 992 -23.33 -16.36 28.43
CA LYS A 992 -24.15 -16.56 29.64
C LYS A 992 -24.40 -15.31 30.48
N LEU A 993 -23.55 -14.28 30.38
CA LEU A 993 -23.69 -13.06 31.19
C LEU A 993 -24.88 -12.21 30.75
N ASP A 994 -25.13 -12.13 29.44
CA ASP A 994 -26.20 -11.33 28.85
C ASP A 994 -26.53 -11.86 27.45
N LYS A 995 -27.82 -11.95 27.11
CA LYS A 995 -28.31 -12.51 25.84
C LYS A 995 -28.29 -11.52 24.66
N TYR A 996 -28.03 -10.23 24.91
CA TYR A 996 -28.12 -9.17 23.91
C TYR A 996 -26.78 -8.53 23.55
N SER A 997 -25.74 -8.76 24.36
CA SER A 997 -24.49 -8.00 24.30
C SER A 997 -23.29 -8.84 23.88
N ASP A 998 -22.76 -8.57 22.68
CA ASP A 998 -21.51 -9.16 22.20
C ASP A 998 -20.31 -8.79 23.08
N ILE A 999 -20.34 -7.61 23.72
CA ILE A 999 -19.24 -7.14 24.58
C ILE A 999 -19.05 -8.01 25.84
N PHE A 1000 -20.12 -8.61 26.37
CA PHE A 1000 -20.01 -9.52 27.52
C PHE A 1000 -19.61 -10.95 27.10
N ARG A 1001 -19.76 -11.30 25.82
CA ARG A 1001 -19.17 -12.49 25.22
C ARG A 1001 -17.64 -12.35 25.11
N LEU A 1002 -17.14 -11.15 24.77
CA LEU A 1002 -15.72 -10.79 24.84
C LEU A 1002 -15.21 -10.80 26.30
N LEU A 1003 -15.91 -10.13 27.23
CA LEU A 1003 -15.53 -10.14 28.64
C LEU A 1003 -15.43 -11.57 29.20
N SER A 1004 -16.41 -12.43 28.91
CA SER A 1004 -16.44 -13.81 29.42
C SER A 1004 -15.24 -14.64 28.97
N VAL A 1005 -14.78 -14.50 27.72
CA VAL A 1005 -13.62 -15.27 27.24
C VAL A 1005 -12.30 -14.74 27.78
N VAL A 1006 -12.17 -13.41 27.92
CA VAL A 1006 -10.97 -12.79 28.52
C VAL A 1006 -10.85 -13.15 30.00
N SER A 1007 -11.95 -13.07 30.76
CA SER A 1007 -11.97 -13.51 32.16
C SER A 1007 -11.68 -15.02 32.28
N ALA A 1008 -12.29 -15.88 31.46
CA ALA A 1008 -12.02 -17.32 31.48
C ALA A 1008 -10.54 -17.66 31.21
N MET A 1009 -9.89 -16.94 30.29
CA MET A 1009 -8.47 -17.10 29.93
C MET A 1009 -7.51 -16.81 31.11
N ASP A 1010 -7.89 -15.98 32.08
CA ASP A 1010 -7.05 -15.68 33.25
C ASP A 1010 -7.03 -16.79 34.30
N TYR A 1011 -8.06 -17.65 34.33
CA TYR A 1011 -8.13 -18.80 35.23
C TYR A 1011 -7.39 -20.04 34.68
N ILE A 1012 -6.97 -20.04 33.41
CA ILE A 1012 -6.40 -21.22 32.73
C ILE A 1012 -4.86 -21.26 32.88
N PRO A 1013 -4.26 -22.39 33.33
CA PRO A 1013 -2.81 -22.55 33.42
C PRO A 1013 -2.11 -22.43 32.06
N ARG A 1014 -0.86 -21.92 32.05
CA ARG A 1014 -0.14 -21.58 30.81
C ARG A 1014 -0.06 -22.74 29.80
N GLU A 1015 0.17 -23.96 30.28
CA GLU A 1015 0.27 -25.18 29.48
C GLU A 1015 -1.05 -25.55 28.77
N GLN A 1016 -2.20 -25.20 29.35
CA GLN A 1016 -3.53 -25.55 28.83
C GLN A 1016 -4.14 -24.45 27.95
N LYS A 1017 -3.49 -23.29 27.83
CA LYS A 1017 -4.00 -22.13 27.08
C LYS A 1017 -4.18 -22.43 25.59
N GLU A 1018 -3.23 -23.10 24.96
CA GLU A 1018 -3.32 -23.45 23.53
C GLU A 1018 -4.46 -24.43 23.26
N ILE A 1019 -4.60 -25.46 24.10
CA ILE A 1019 -5.70 -26.44 24.02
C ILE A 1019 -7.06 -25.75 24.19
N PHE A 1020 -7.18 -24.82 25.15
CA PHE A 1020 -8.37 -24.00 25.33
C PHE A 1020 -8.69 -23.14 24.10
N MET A 1021 -7.68 -22.44 23.54
CA MET A 1021 -7.85 -21.60 22.36
C MET A 1021 -8.39 -22.41 21.17
N LYS A 1022 -7.75 -23.54 20.85
CA LYS A 1022 -8.17 -24.42 19.75
C LYS A 1022 -9.57 -25.00 20.00
N LYS A 1023 -9.85 -25.50 21.22
CA LYS A 1023 -11.17 -26.04 21.61
C LYS A 1023 -12.30 -25.01 21.50
N ASN A 1024 -12.00 -23.74 21.71
CA ASN A 1024 -13.00 -22.66 21.75
C ASN A 1024 -13.03 -21.77 20.50
N PHE A 1025 -12.21 -22.07 19.48
CA PHE A 1025 -12.06 -21.32 18.22
C PHE A 1025 -11.62 -19.87 18.45
N LEU A 1026 -10.51 -19.71 19.19
CA LEU A 1026 -9.93 -18.42 19.59
C LEU A 1026 -8.56 -18.18 18.97
N ARG A 1027 -8.32 -16.94 18.55
CA ARG A 1027 -7.05 -16.43 18.05
C ARG A 1027 -6.07 -16.24 19.21
N GLY A 1028 -5.17 -17.21 19.40
CA GLY A 1028 -4.28 -17.24 20.56
C GLY A 1028 -3.42 -16.00 20.75
N LYS A 1029 -2.85 -15.47 19.66
CA LYS A 1029 -1.98 -14.27 19.68
C LYS A 1029 -2.75 -13.03 20.13
N LEU A 1030 -3.98 -12.81 19.65
CA LEU A 1030 -4.84 -11.71 20.12
C LEU A 1030 -5.11 -11.82 21.63
N MET A 1031 -5.37 -13.03 22.13
CA MET A 1031 -5.58 -13.24 23.57
C MET A 1031 -4.32 -12.95 24.41
N GLU A 1032 -3.11 -13.18 23.88
CA GLU A 1032 -1.87 -12.78 24.53
C GLU A 1032 -1.65 -11.26 24.53
N GLU A 1033 -1.92 -10.58 23.40
CA GLU A 1033 -1.85 -9.11 23.31
C GLU A 1033 -2.87 -8.44 24.24
N ILE A 1034 -4.10 -8.96 24.34
CA ILE A 1034 -5.11 -8.50 25.31
C ILE A 1034 -4.55 -8.57 26.74
N VAL A 1035 -3.85 -9.65 27.10
CA VAL A 1035 -3.24 -9.79 28.45
C VAL A 1035 -2.08 -8.82 28.65
N LYS A 1036 -1.25 -8.54 27.63
CA LYS A 1036 -0.18 -7.53 27.71
C LYS A 1036 -0.76 -6.12 27.89
N LEU A 1037 -1.73 -5.75 27.06
CA LEU A 1037 -2.38 -4.45 27.10
C LEU A 1037 -3.10 -4.21 28.42
N ARG A 1038 -3.82 -5.21 28.95
CA ARG A 1038 -4.44 -5.13 30.30
C ARG A 1038 -3.42 -4.82 31.38
N LYS A 1039 -2.22 -5.40 31.32
CA LYS A 1039 -1.13 -5.09 32.27
C LYS A 1039 -0.59 -3.67 32.09
N GLN A 1040 -0.41 -3.21 30.85
CA GLN A 1040 0.03 -1.84 30.56
C GLN A 1040 -0.98 -0.82 31.09
N LEU A 1041 -2.27 -1.02 30.82
CA LEU A 1041 -3.33 -0.14 31.32
C LEU A 1041 -3.41 -0.18 32.85
N MET A 1042 -3.38 -1.36 33.47
CA MET A 1042 -3.29 -1.50 34.94
C MET A 1042 -2.06 -0.81 35.52
N TYR A 1043 -0.90 -0.91 34.88
CA TYR A 1043 0.32 -0.24 35.30
C TYR A 1043 0.17 1.28 35.22
N ILE A 1044 -0.33 1.82 34.11
CA ILE A 1044 -0.58 3.26 33.94
C ILE A 1044 -1.58 3.76 34.99
N ILE A 1045 -2.72 3.08 35.16
CA ILE A 1045 -3.74 3.45 36.14
C ILE A 1045 -3.16 3.42 37.56
N LYS A 1046 -2.54 2.32 37.99
CA LYS A 1046 -1.93 2.24 39.33
C LYS A 1046 -0.85 3.31 39.52
N SER A 1047 0.06 3.51 38.57
CA SER A 1047 1.14 4.51 38.65
C SER A 1047 0.67 5.98 38.72
N LYS A 1048 -0.57 6.27 38.30
CA LYS A 1048 -1.18 7.61 38.39
C LYS A 1048 -2.16 7.75 39.57
N THR A 1049 -2.70 6.65 40.09
CA THR A 1049 -3.62 6.64 41.24
C THR A 1049 -2.89 6.48 42.57
N SER A 1050 -1.75 5.77 42.63
CA SER A 1050 -0.97 5.61 43.87
C SER A 1050 -0.13 6.86 44.17
N LYS A 1051 -0.29 7.44 45.36
CA LYS A 1051 0.55 8.54 45.86
C LYS A 1051 1.95 8.11 46.33
N GLU A 1052 2.22 6.81 46.36
CA GLU A 1052 3.49 6.24 46.84
C GLU A 1052 4.38 5.83 45.66
N ASN A 1053 5.64 6.24 45.70
CA ASN A 1053 6.65 5.94 44.68
C ASN A 1053 7.17 4.48 44.78
N ILE A 1054 6.27 3.51 44.77
CA ILE A 1054 6.60 2.08 44.75
C ILE A 1054 6.65 1.62 43.29
N ALA A 1055 7.66 0.83 42.92
CA ALA A 1055 7.76 0.22 41.60
C ALA A 1055 6.57 -0.74 41.35
N VAL A 1056 5.54 -0.25 40.66
CA VAL A 1056 4.32 -1.02 40.36
C VAL A 1056 4.64 -2.16 39.39
N VAL A 1057 4.57 -3.41 39.85
CA VAL A 1057 4.69 -4.60 39.00
C VAL A 1057 3.37 -5.36 39.00
N ILE A 1058 2.65 -5.34 37.87
CA ILE A 1058 1.38 -6.05 37.71
C ILE A 1058 1.65 -7.53 37.42
N ARG A 1059 1.17 -8.42 38.29
CA ARG A 1059 1.25 -9.88 38.12
C ARG A 1059 0.03 -10.41 37.36
N ASN A 1060 0.12 -11.63 36.82
CA ASN A 1060 -1.04 -12.30 36.20
C ASN A 1060 -2.21 -12.51 37.19
N GLU A 1061 -1.92 -12.57 38.49
CA GLU A 1061 -2.94 -12.77 39.52
C GLU A 1061 -3.77 -11.51 39.77
N ASP A 1062 -3.16 -10.32 39.61
CA ASP A 1062 -3.85 -9.02 39.69
C ASP A 1062 -4.86 -8.81 38.55
N LEU A 1063 -4.80 -9.63 37.49
CA LEU A 1063 -5.71 -9.58 36.35
C LEU A 1063 -6.96 -10.48 36.56
N LYS A 1064 -6.92 -11.44 37.48
CA LYS A 1064 -8.04 -12.36 37.71
C LYS A 1064 -9.24 -11.58 38.26
N SER A 1065 -10.38 -11.69 37.58
CA SER A 1065 -11.62 -11.00 37.94
C SER A 1065 -12.76 -12.00 38.01
N ASP A 1066 -13.50 -12.01 39.13
CA ASP A 1066 -14.65 -12.89 39.33
C ASP A 1066 -15.81 -12.57 38.37
N ILE A 1067 -16.86 -13.40 38.40
CA ILE A 1067 -18.02 -13.21 37.53
C ILE A 1067 -18.77 -11.92 37.93
N PRO A 1068 -19.02 -10.96 37.02
CA PRO A 1068 -19.69 -9.71 37.35
C PRO A 1068 -21.14 -9.94 37.75
N SER A 1069 -21.57 -9.28 38.83
CA SER A 1069 -22.96 -9.35 39.30
C SER A 1069 -23.95 -8.67 38.33
N ALA A 1070 -25.23 -9.04 38.40
CA ALA A 1070 -26.27 -8.45 37.56
C ALA A 1070 -26.43 -6.91 37.72
N ILE A 1071 -26.03 -6.35 38.87
CA ILE A 1071 -25.98 -4.90 39.09
C ILE A 1071 -24.76 -4.30 38.39
N GLN A 1072 -23.59 -4.94 38.51
CA GLN A 1072 -22.38 -4.52 37.79
C GLN A 1072 -22.58 -4.61 36.26
N ILE A 1073 -23.21 -5.66 35.73
CA ILE A 1073 -23.50 -5.77 34.28
C ILE A 1073 -24.33 -4.57 33.78
N LYS A 1074 -25.38 -4.16 34.52
CA LYS A 1074 -26.17 -2.97 34.19
C LYS A 1074 -25.34 -1.68 34.24
N LEU A 1075 -24.44 -1.57 35.22
CA LEU A 1075 -23.54 -0.42 35.34
C LEU A 1075 -22.48 -0.39 34.23
N LEU A 1076 -21.94 -1.56 33.84
CA LEU A 1076 -21.01 -1.72 32.72
C LEU A 1076 -21.66 -1.27 31.41
N LYS A 1077 -22.91 -1.66 31.11
CA LYS A 1077 -23.67 -1.13 29.94
C LYS A 1077 -23.72 0.40 29.95
N GLN A 1078 -23.94 1.01 31.11
CA GLN A 1078 -23.94 2.47 31.27
C GLN A 1078 -22.53 3.10 31.13
N MET A 1079 -21.47 2.43 31.59
CA MET A 1079 -20.08 2.87 31.42
C MET A 1079 -19.65 2.82 29.94
N ILE A 1080 -19.98 1.74 29.23
CA ILE A 1080 -19.74 1.58 27.78
C ILE A 1080 -20.49 2.67 27.01
N CYS A 1081 -21.76 2.92 27.36
CA CYS A 1081 -22.57 4.00 26.78
C CYS A 1081 -21.89 5.38 26.91
N SER A 1082 -21.04 5.63 27.92
CA SER A 1082 -20.33 6.91 28.06
C SER A 1082 -19.17 7.13 27.08
N GLY A 1083 -18.60 6.06 26.51
CA GLY A 1083 -17.59 6.15 25.43
C GLY A 1083 -18.19 6.13 24.02
N PHE A 1084 -19.43 5.63 23.90
CA PHE A 1084 -20.15 5.40 22.63
C PHE A 1084 -21.52 6.11 22.64
N VAL A 1085 -21.62 7.28 23.27
CA VAL A 1085 -22.89 8.00 23.49
C VAL A 1085 -23.54 8.48 22.19
N ASP A 1086 -22.73 8.76 21.18
CA ASP A 1086 -23.09 9.11 19.80
C ASP A 1086 -23.27 7.87 18.90
N HIS A 1087 -22.77 6.70 19.28
CA HIS A 1087 -22.94 5.43 18.55
C HIS A 1087 -24.13 4.62 19.10
N VAL A 1088 -25.29 5.26 19.15
CA VAL A 1088 -26.57 4.63 19.52
C VAL A 1088 -27.45 4.54 18.28
N ALA A 1089 -27.99 3.36 18.00
CA ALA A 1089 -29.00 3.15 16.97
C ALA A 1089 -30.33 2.74 17.57
N ILE A 1090 -31.44 3.26 17.04
CA ILE A 1090 -32.80 2.84 17.38
C ILE A 1090 -33.36 1.92 16.29
N ARG A 1091 -34.16 0.93 16.69
CA ARG A 1091 -34.86 0.04 15.75
C ARG A 1091 -35.85 0.86 14.91
N ALA A 1092 -35.87 0.67 13.60
CA ALA A 1092 -36.52 1.61 12.67
C ALA A 1092 -38.05 1.70 12.84
N ASP A 1093 -38.72 0.62 13.26
CA ASP A 1093 -40.17 0.58 13.56
C ASP A 1093 -40.61 1.59 14.63
N ALA A 1094 -39.69 2.01 15.51
CA ALA A 1094 -40.00 2.97 16.56
C ALA A 1094 -40.08 4.43 16.05
N LEU A 1095 -39.58 4.73 14.85
CA LEU A 1095 -39.63 6.06 14.20
C LEU A 1095 -40.48 6.01 12.92
N PHE A 1096 -40.18 5.05 12.03
CA PHE A 1096 -40.72 4.95 10.68
C PHE A 1096 -41.28 3.53 10.45
N PRO A 1097 -42.46 3.22 11.01
CA PRO A 1097 -43.05 1.89 10.91
C PRO A 1097 -43.42 1.49 9.47
N ASP A 1098 -43.85 2.47 8.66
CA ASP A 1098 -44.32 2.24 7.30
C ASP A 1098 -43.16 1.86 6.36
N ASP A 1099 -42.01 2.54 6.48
CA ASP A 1099 -40.81 2.26 5.68
C ASP A 1099 -40.09 0.98 6.13
N ALA A 1100 -40.06 0.70 7.45
CA ALA A 1100 -39.27 -0.41 7.99
C ALA A 1100 -39.84 -1.81 7.68
N THR A 1101 -41.15 -1.93 7.43
CA THR A 1101 -41.89 -3.18 7.10
C THR A 1101 -41.52 -4.42 7.94
N ILE A 1102 -41.18 -4.23 9.22
CA ILE A 1102 -40.75 -5.31 10.11
C ILE A 1102 -41.93 -6.23 10.47
N THR A 1103 -41.77 -7.54 10.25
CA THR A 1103 -42.73 -8.57 10.67
C THR A 1103 -42.11 -9.52 11.69
N ASN A 1104 -42.95 -10.28 12.42
CA ASN A 1104 -42.49 -11.35 13.31
C ASN A 1104 -41.76 -12.51 12.59
N ARG A 1105 -41.73 -12.53 11.25
CA ARG A 1105 -40.99 -13.51 10.44
C ARG A 1105 -39.70 -12.95 9.83
N THR A 1106 -39.45 -11.63 9.96
CA THR A 1106 -38.24 -11.00 9.43
C THR A 1106 -37.00 -11.51 10.18
N THR A 1107 -35.98 -11.96 9.45
CA THR A 1107 -34.74 -12.48 10.07
C THR A 1107 -33.95 -11.35 10.76
N MET A 1108 -33.26 -11.66 11.86
CA MET A 1108 -32.54 -10.66 12.68
C MET A 1108 -31.56 -9.79 11.86
N ILE A 1109 -30.83 -10.40 10.92
CA ILE A 1109 -29.92 -9.73 9.98
C ILE A 1109 -30.59 -8.77 8.99
N ASN A 1110 -31.92 -8.76 8.91
CA ASN A 1110 -32.73 -7.91 8.02
C ASN A 1110 -33.64 -6.93 8.78
N ILE A 1111 -33.59 -6.90 10.11
CA ILE A 1111 -34.29 -5.87 10.90
C ILE A 1111 -33.48 -4.56 10.82
N PRO A 1112 -34.01 -3.47 10.22
CA PRO A 1112 -33.31 -2.20 10.13
C PRO A 1112 -33.26 -1.46 11.48
N TYR A 1113 -32.15 -0.78 11.68
CA TYR A 1113 -31.89 0.21 12.72
C TYR A 1113 -31.46 1.52 12.07
N ILE A 1114 -31.55 2.61 12.83
CA ILE A 1114 -31.23 3.96 12.40
C ILE A 1114 -30.29 4.58 13.43
N PRO A 1115 -29.06 5.00 13.08
CA PRO A 1115 -28.16 5.67 14.01
C PRO A 1115 -28.67 7.06 14.41
N VAL A 1116 -28.34 7.50 15.63
CA VAL A 1116 -28.56 8.90 16.04
C VAL A 1116 -27.65 9.84 15.24
N LEU A 1117 -28.10 11.08 15.01
CA LEU A 1117 -27.39 12.13 14.27
C LEU A 1117 -27.10 11.85 12.79
N SER A 1118 -27.47 10.69 12.24
CA SER A 1118 -27.44 10.44 10.80
C SER A 1118 -28.16 11.56 10.03
N THR A 1119 -27.55 12.00 8.93
CA THR A 1119 -28.18 12.96 8.01
C THR A 1119 -29.32 12.28 7.27
N ARG A 1120 -30.52 12.85 7.35
CA ARG A 1120 -31.70 12.33 6.68
C ARG A 1120 -31.62 12.56 5.17
N THR A 1121 -31.62 11.46 4.43
CA THR A 1121 -31.79 11.38 2.98
C THR A 1121 -33.28 11.43 2.59
N PRO A 1122 -33.62 11.74 1.32
CA PRO A 1122 -35.00 11.68 0.83
C PRO A 1122 -35.64 10.29 1.01
N ASN A 1123 -34.87 9.23 0.77
CA ASN A 1123 -35.23 7.85 1.09
C ASN A 1123 -34.63 7.49 2.45
N ILE A 1124 -35.46 7.15 3.44
CA ILE A 1124 -34.96 6.79 4.78
C ILE A 1124 -34.22 5.44 4.79
N GLU A 1125 -34.43 4.59 3.77
CA GLU A 1125 -33.75 3.30 3.62
C GLU A 1125 -32.22 3.44 3.51
N ASP A 1126 -31.72 4.54 2.95
CA ASP A 1126 -30.27 4.79 2.85
C ASP A 1126 -29.62 4.98 4.24
N CYS A 1127 -30.41 5.36 5.25
CA CYS A 1127 -29.99 5.45 6.65
C CYS A 1127 -30.07 4.11 7.40
N PHE A 1128 -30.60 3.04 6.80
CA PHE A 1128 -30.80 1.76 7.47
C PHE A 1128 -29.48 0.99 7.65
N VAL A 1129 -29.18 0.70 8.92
CA VAL A 1129 -28.07 -0.17 9.33
C VAL A 1129 -28.62 -1.47 9.93
N TYR A 1130 -27.91 -2.57 9.73
CA TYR A 1130 -28.39 -3.91 10.09
C TYR A 1130 -27.43 -4.61 11.04
N ILE A 1131 -27.93 -5.54 11.85
CA ILE A 1131 -27.08 -6.37 12.73
C ILE A 1131 -26.10 -7.21 11.89
N HIS A 1132 -24.85 -7.35 12.35
CA HIS A 1132 -23.85 -8.20 11.70
C HIS A 1132 -24.12 -9.70 11.94
N PRO A 1133 -23.94 -10.60 10.94
CA PRO A 1133 -24.22 -12.03 11.09
C PRO A 1133 -23.48 -12.77 12.22
N THR A 1134 -22.33 -12.27 12.68
CA THR A 1134 -21.55 -12.90 13.77
C THR A 1134 -22.02 -12.48 15.18
N SER A 1135 -22.96 -11.54 15.29
CA SER A 1135 -23.52 -11.09 16.56
C SER A 1135 -24.29 -12.21 17.27
N ILE A 1136 -24.23 -12.20 18.60
CA ILE A 1136 -25.09 -13.00 19.50
C ILE A 1136 -26.59 -12.84 19.20
N LEU A 1137 -27.00 -11.66 18.73
CA LEU A 1137 -28.40 -11.29 18.51
C LEU A 1137 -29.11 -12.18 17.48
N ASN A 1138 -28.37 -12.82 16.57
CA ASN A 1138 -28.95 -13.71 15.56
C ASN A 1138 -29.55 -15.00 16.16
N ASN A 1139 -29.20 -15.34 17.40
CA ASN A 1139 -29.73 -16.50 18.13
C ASN A 1139 -30.98 -16.17 18.97
N LEU A 1140 -31.52 -14.94 18.88
CA LEU A 1140 -32.73 -14.54 19.62
C LEU A 1140 -33.99 -15.12 18.98
N GLY A 1141 -34.85 -15.72 19.81
CA GLY A 1141 -36.23 -16.10 19.45
C GLY A 1141 -37.26 -14.99 19.71
N GLU A 1142 -36.82 -13.77 19.99
CA GLU A 1142 -37.64 -12.60 20.32
C GLU A 1142 -37.14 -11.37 19.58
N MET A 1143 -37.98 -10.33 19.44
CA MET A 1143 -37.60 -9.07 18.79
C MET A 1143 -36.37 -8.44 19.47
N PRO A 1144 -35.40 -7.91 18.70
CA PRO A 1144 -34.16 -7.40 19.26
C PRO A 1144 -34.37 -6.06 20.00
N PRO A 1145 -33.45 -5.66 20.89
CA PRO A 1145 -33.61 -4.48 21.76
C PRO A 1145 -33.86 -3.18 20.98
N LYS A 1146 -34.68 -2.28 21.57
CA LYS A 1146 -35.06 -1.01 20.91
C LYS A 1146 -33.88 -0.08 20.65
N TYR A 1147 -32.95 0.02 21.60
CA TYR A 1147 -31.75 0.86 21.50
C TYR A 1147 -30.51 -0.02 21.59
N MET A 1148 -29.65 0.05 20.58
CA MET A 1148 -28.42 -0.71 20.48
C MET A 1148 -27.21 0.23 20.42
N LEU A 1149 -26.22 -0.02 21.26
CA LEU A 1149 -24.89 0.58 21.13
C LEU A 1149 -24.08 -0.24 20.13
N TYR A 1150 -23.41 0.43 19.20
CA TYR A 1150 -22.51 -0.19 18.24
C TYR A 1150 -21.08 0.37 18.38
N HIS A 1151 -20.09 -0.42 17.98
CA HIS A 1151 -18.70 0.00 17.95
C HIS A 1151 -18.43 0.80 16.68
N SER A 1152 -18.78 0.21 15.54
CA SER A 1152 -18.48 0.69 14.19
C SER A 1152 -19.55 0.24 13.18
N LEU A 1153 -19.57 0.91 12.03
CA LEU A 1153 -20.39 0.56 10.87
C LEU A 1153 -19.50 0.05 9.75
N HIS A 1154 -19.95 -0.96 9.00
CA HIS A 1154 -19.20 -1.53 7.88
C HIS A 1154 -20.13 -1.75 6.69
N LEU A 1155 -19.81 -1.20 5.52
CA LEU A 1155 -20.53 -1.56 4.29
C LEU A 1155 -20.21 -3.02 3.91
N GLY A 1156 -21.19 -3.92 4.05
CA GLY A 1156 -21.03 -5.32 3.70
C GLY A 1156 -21.11 -5.56 2.19
N GLY A 1157 -20.48 -6.64 1.70
CA GLY A 1157 -20.46 -6.99 0.27
C GLY A 1157 -21.83 -7.28 -0.37
N ASN A 1158 -22.90 -7.31 0.42
CA ASN A 1158 -24.29 -7.33 -0.06
C ASN A 1158 -24.93 -5.93 -0.14
N ASN A 1159 -24.09 -4.88 -0.21
CA ASN A 1159 -24.42 -3.46 -0.18
C ASN A 1159 -25.31 -2.99 0.99
N LYS A 1160 -25.30 -3.72 2.13
CA LYS A 1160 -25.98 -3.32 3.36
C LYS A 1160 -24.97 -2.92 4.42
N THR A 1161 -25.17 -1.77 5.05
CA THR A 1161 -24.37 -1.33 6.20
C THR A 1161 -24.65 -2.21 7.41
N ARG A 1162 -23.58 -2.77 8.01
CA ARG A 1162 -23.61 -3.70 9.14
C ARG A 1162 -23.04 -3.03 10.39
N MET A 1163 -23.79 -3.09 11.49
CA MET A 1163 -23.35 -2.68 12.82
C MET A 1163 -22.54 -3.79 13.48
N ASN A 1164 -21.33 -3.46 13.94
CA ASN A 1164 -20.64 -4.26 14.94
C ASN A 1164 -21.21 -3.90 16.32
N THR A 1165 -22.09 -4.72 16.86
CA THR A 1165 -22.88 -4.43 18.08
C THR A 1165 -22.07 -4.60 19.37
N LEU A 1166 -22.31 -3.74 20.36
CA LEU A 1166 -21.69 -3.82 21.69
C LEU A 1166 -22.65 -4.39 22.74
N CYS A 1167 -23.72 -3.62 23.04
CA CYS A 1167 -24.73 -3.96 24.04
C CYS A 1167 -26.02 -3.17 23.81
N ASP A 1168 -27.13 -3.63 24.40
CA ASP A 1168 -28.36 -2.86 24.53
C ASP A 1168 -28.24 -1.77 25.60
N ILE A 1169 -29.04 -0.71 25.48
CA ILE A 1169 -29.17 0.32 26.51
C ILE A 1169 -30.64 0.63 26.80
N ALA A 1170 -30.97 0.86 28.08
CA ALA A 1170 -32.31 1.29 28.47
C ALA A 1170 -32.43 2.82 28.41
N SER A 1171 -33.67 3.30 28.25
CA SER A 1171 -33.95 4.73 28.05
C SER A 1171 -33.46 5.64 29.18
N THR A 1172 -33.61 5.24 30.46
CA THR A 1172 -33.19 6.09 31.59
C THR A 1172 -31.66 6.12 31.85
N PRO A 1173 -30.89 5.01 31.72
CA PRO A 1173 -29.43 5.09 31.65
C PRO A 1173 -28.92 5.93 30.49
N LEU A 1174 -29.50 5.78 29.29
CA LEU A 1174 -29.12 6.57 28.11
C LEU A 1174 -29.30 8.07 28.36
N ALA A 1175 -30.47 8.50 28.89
CA ALA A 1175 -30.70 9.89 29.27
C ALA A 1175 -29.68 10.39 30.32
N ASN A 1176 -29.28 9.55 31.28
CA ASN A 1176 -28.35 9.96 32.35
C ASN A 1176 -26.93 10.22 31.82
N ILE A 1177 -26.50 9.46 30.81
CA ILE A 1177 -25.22 9.65 30.13
C ILE A 1177 -25.30 10.80 29.12
N ALA A 1178 -26.31 10.82 28.25
CA ALA A 1178 -26.51 11.85 27.23
C ALA A 1178 -26.62 13.26 27.82
N ARG A 1179 -27.18 13.42 29.03
CA ARG A 1179 -27.20 14.70 29.77
C ARG A 1179 -25.81 15.29 29.99
N LYS A 1180 -24.78 14.46 30.21
CA LYS A 1180 -23.40 14.93 30.41
C LYS A 1180 -22.71 15.30 29.10
N GLY A 1181 -23.09 14.65 28.00
CA GLY A 1181 -22.46 14.80 26.68
C GLY A 1181 -23.18 15.74 25.74
N LEU A 1182 -23.96 16.71 26.21
CA LEU A 1182 -24.70 17.72 25.42
C LEU A 1182 -25.72 17.17 24.39
N LEU A 1183 -25.91 15.86 24.31
CA LEU A 1183 -26.76 15.14 23.33
C LEU A 1183 -28.24 15.03 23.74
N LEU A 1184 -28.68 15.85 24.71
CA LEU A 1184 -30.00 15.73 25.31
C LEU A 1184 -30.67 17.10 25.52
N THR A 1185 -31.84 17.28 24.90
CA THR A 1185 -32.74 18.41 25.15
C THR A 1185 -34.01 17.92 25.86
N TYR A 1186 -34.88 18.83 26.30
CA TYR A 1186 -36.05 18.49 27.11
C TYR A 1186 -37.31 19.20 26.63
N SER A 1187 -38.44 18.49 26.65
CA SER A 1187 -39.75 19.07 26.41
C SER A 1187 -40.15 20.08 27.50
N LYS A 1188 -41.22 20.86 27.24
CA LYS A 1188 -41.99 21.50 28.31
C LYS A 1188 -42.52 20.44 29.30
N PRO A 1189 -42.78 20.80 30.58
CA PRO A 1189 -43.34 19.88 31.56
C PRO A 1189 -44.63 19.21 31.08
N LEU A 1190 -44.72 17.89 31.28
CA LEU A 1190 -45.92 17.13 30.99
C LEU A 1190 -47.03 17.43 32.01
N THR A 1191 -48.27 17.41 31.55
CA THR A 1191 -49.47 17.58 32.37
C THR A 1191 -50.34 16.33 32.29
N GLY A 1192 -50.61 15.69 33.43
CA GLY A 1192 -51.41 14.47 33.49
C GLY A 1192 -51.60 13.96 34.93
N GLN A 1193 -52.43 12.92 35.09
CA GLN A 1193 -52.69 12.31 36.40
C GLN A 1193 -51.41 11.68 36.98
N GLY A 1194 -50.95 12.20 38.11
CA GLY A 1194 -49.67 11.79 38.72
C GLY A 1194 -48.40 12.39 38.08
N LEU A 1195 -48.53 13.22 37.03
CA LEU A 1195 -47.41 13.93 36.38
C LEU A 1195 -47.41 15.45 36.65
N LYS A 1196 -48.37 15.98 37.43
CA LYS A 1196 -48.44 17.41 37.75
C LYS A 1196 -47.13 17.94 38.32
N THR A 1197 -46.69 19.08 37.79
CA THR A 1197 -45.48 19.80 38.25
C THR A 1197 -45.66 20.30 39.67
N ILE A 1198 -44.61 20.13 40.49
CA ILE A 1198 -44.49 20.59 41.87
C ILE A 1198 -43.51 21.77 41.86
N ASN A 1199 -43.96 22.97 42.19
CA ASN A 1199 -43.05 24.10 42.36
C ASN A 1199 -42.65 24.17 43.83
N LEU A 1200 -41.34 24.08 44.12
CA LEU A 1200 -40.79 24.36 45.45
C LEU A 1200 -40.65 25.87 45.66
N SER A 1201 -40.31 26.59 44.60
CA SER A 1201 -40.25 28.05 44.57
C SER A 1201 -40.55 28.56 43.15
N PRO A 1202 -40.68 29.89 42.93
CA PRO A 1202 -40.80 30.46 41.58
C PRO A 1202 -39.60 30.14 40.66
N THR A 1203 -38.46 29.74 41.23
CA THR A 1203 -37.20 29.43 40.54
C THR A 1203 -36.79 27.96 40.63
N GLU A 1204 -37.57 27.10 41.30
CA GLU A 1204 -37.18 25.70 41.57
C GLU A 1204 -38.41 24.77 41.53
N ARG A 1205 -38.33 23.70 40.72
CA ARG A 1205 -39.46 22.78 40.52
C ARG A 1205 -39.05 21.34 40.26
N TYR A 1206 -39.97 20.44 40.59
CA TYR A 1206 -39.98 19.05 40.16
C TYR A 1206 -41.07 18.83 39.12
N CYS A 1207 -40.70 18.31 37.96
CA CYS A 1207 -41.66 18.01 36.87
C CYS A 1207 -41.27 16.76 36.12
N TYR A 1208 -42.24 16.16 35.41
CA TYR A 1208 -41.94 15.18 34.36
C TYR A 1208 -41.69 15.90 33.03
N VAL A 1209 -40.64 15.51 32.33
CA VAL A 1209 -40.33 15.96 30.95
C VAL A 1209 -40.03 14.76 30.06
N VAL A 1210 -40.22 14.93 28.76
CA VAL A 1210 -39.73 14.01 27.73
C VAL A 1210 -38.31 14.45 27.35
N PRO A 1211 -37.27 13.63 27.57
CA PRO A 1211 -35.93 13.93 27.06
C PRO A 1211 -35.87 13.60 25.56
N ARG A 1212 -35.42 14.56 24.75
CA ARG A 1212 -35.16 14.38 23.31
C ARG A 1212 -33.66 14.11 23.13
N PHE A 1213 -33.33 12.98 22.51
CA PHE A 1213 -31.96 12.52 22.31
C PHE A 1213 -31.51 12.71 20.85
N GLY A 1214 -30.29 13.21 20.67
CA GLY A 1214 -29.78 13.60 19.35
C GLY A 1214 -30.36 14.93 18.87
N SER A 1215 -30.84 14.99 17.63
CA SER A 1215 -31.39 16.21 17.04
C SER A 1215 -32.73 16.64 17.66
N THR A 1216 -32.98 17.95 17.67
CA THR A 1216 -34.28 18.53 18.04
C THR A 1216 -35.34 18.25 16.97
N VAL A 1217 -36.62 18.24 17.36
CA VAL A 1217 -37.74 18.03 16.42
C VAL A 1217 -37.79 19.10 15.31
N ASN A 1218 -37.31 20.31 15.58
CA ASN A 1218 -37.27 21.38 14.59
C ASN A 1218 -36.14 21.20 13.54
N ASN A 1219 -35.24 20.23 13.74
CA ASN A 1219 -34.10 19.98 12.86
C ASN A 1219 -34.13 18.51 12.36
N ASP A 1220 -35.15 18.22 11.55
CA ASP A 1220 -35.40 16.91 10.93
C ASP A 1220 -34.33 16.50 9.89
N ILE A 1221 -33.38 17.38 9.55
CA ILE A 1221 -32.22 17.06 8.69
C ILE A 1221 -31.29 16.06 9.38
N LYS A 1222 -31.25 16.04 10.72
CA LYS A 1222 -30.51 15.03 11.49
C LYS A 1222 -31.45 14.20 12.35
N ILE A 1223 -31.17 12.91 12.44
CA ILE A 1223 -32.04 11.98 13.16
C ILE A 1223 -31.88 12.14 14.68
N GLY A 1224 -33.00 12.19 15.38
CA GLY A 1224 -33.12 12.20 16.84
C GLY A 1224 -34.49 11.63 17.25
N TRP A 1225 -34.65 11.29 18.51
CA TRP A 1225 -35.88 10.67 19.00
C TRP A 1225 -36.15 10.93 20.48
N ASP A 1226 -37.39 10.68 20.89
CA ASP A 1226 -37.84 10.89 22.27
C ASP A 1226 -37.52 9.67 23.14
N LEU A 1227 -37.07 9.94 24.36
CA LEU A 1227 -36.87 8.97 25.42
C LEU A 1227 -38.09 8.94 26.37
N ASN A 1228 -38.20 7.89 27.17
CA ASN A 1228 -39.31 7.75 28.12
C ASN A 1228 -39.37 8.94 29.10
N PRO A 1229 -40.58 9.42 29.46
CA PRO A 1229 -40.74 10.52 30.41
C PRO A 1229 -40.02 10.27 31.74
N ILE A 1230 -39.25 11.25 32.20
CA ILE A 1230 -38.46 11.16 33.44
C ILE A 1230 -38.79 12.33 34.36
N ALA A 1231 -38.80 12.07 35.67
CA ALA A 1231 -38.93 13.12 36.68
C ALA A 1231 -37.60 13.85 36.84
N VAL A 1232 -37.63 15.17 36.76
CA VAL A 1232 -36.44 16.04 36.80
C VAL A 1232 -36.56 17.12 37.86
N HIS A 1233 -35.43 17.46 38.44
CA HIS A 1233 -35.24 18.70 39.19
C HIS A 1233 -34.78 19.79 38.22
N GLN A 1234 -35.55 20.87 38.12
CA GLN A 1234 -35.19 22.07 37.36
C GLN A 1234 -35.03 23.29 38.26
N LYS A 1235 -33.97 24.07 38.02
CA LYS A 1235 -33.76 25.41 38.59
C LYS A 1235 -33.71 26.44 37.46
N LYS A 1236 -34.28 27.62 37.70
CA LYS A 1236 -34.29 28.72 36.75
C LYS A 1236 -32.99 29.52 36.88
N GLN A 1237 -32.14 29.46 35.87
CA GLN A 1237 -30.86 30.18 35.77
C GLN A 1237 -30.90 31.05 34.52
N ASN A 1238 -30.52 32.33 34.63
CA ASN A 1238 -30.53 33.31 33.52
C ASN A 1238 -31.84 33.28 32.69
N GLY A 1239 -32.99 33.20 33.37
CA GLY A 1239 -34.31 33.13 32.72
C GLY A 1239 -34.75 31.73 32.24
N GLN A 1240 -33.82 30.81 32.00
CA GLN A 1240 -34.09 29.47 31.46
C GLN A 1240 -34.17 28.39 32.55
N TRP A 1241 -34.96 27.33 32.33
CA TRP A 1241 -35.04 26.19 33.25
C TRP A 1241 -33.97 25.13 32.94
N THR A 1242 -32.93 25.07 33.78
CA THR A 1242 -31.82 24.11 33.68
C THR A 1242 -32.12 22.85 34.49
N VAL A 1243 -31.94 21.66 33.89
CA VAL A 1243 -32.11 20.37 34.60
C VAL A 1243 -30.88 20.07 35.47
N VAL A 1244 -31.07 20.13 36.78
CA VAL A 1244 -30.03 19.89 37.79
C VAL A 1244 -29.77 18.39 37.95
N ASN A 1245 -30.82 17.61 38.23
CA ASN A 1245 -30.74 16.18 38.56
C ASN A 1245 -31.98 15.41 38.09
N PHE A 1246 -31.84 14.09 37.94
CA PHE A 1246 -32.96 13.17 37.69
C PHE A 1246 -33.47 12.56 39.00
N ILE A 1247 -34.76 12.28 39.06
CA ILE A 1247 -35.47 11.86 40.27
C ILE A 1247 -36.17 10.53 40.01
N THR A 1248 -36.16 9.64 41.00
CA THR A 1248 -36.94 8.40 40.92
C THR A 1248 -38.43 8.68 41.10
N ARG A 1249 -39.29 7.82 40.52
CA ARG A 1249 -40.76 7.93 40.73
C ARG A 1249 -41.15 7.96 42.22
N LYS A 1250 -40.42 7.20 43.07
CA LYS A 1250 -40.66 7.17 44.52
C LYS A 1250 -40.36 8.52 45.18
N ASN A 1251 -39.23 9.14 44.85
CA ASN A 1251 -38.84 10.43 45.41
C ASN A 1251 -39.70 11.59 44.87
N PHE A 1252 -40.18 11.49 43.62
CA PHE A 1252 -41.19 12.43 43.11
C PHE A 1252 -42.51 12.28 43.87
N GLN A 1253 -42.93 11.05 44.18
CA GLN A 1253 -44.13 10.79 44.96
C GLN A 1253 -44.02 11.27 46.42
N SER A 1254 -42.88 11.10 47.10
CA SER A 1254 -42.67 11.70 48.43
C SER A 1254 -42.74 13.22 48.38
N ALA A 1255 -42.09 13.87 47.41
CA ALA A 1255 -42.19 15.31 47.20
C ALA A 1255 -43.64 15.79 46.90
N THR A 1256 -44.45 15.02 46.15
CA THR A 1256 -45.89 15.35 45.98
C THR A 1256 -46.72 15.20 47.25
N SER A 1257 -46.20 14.47 48.25
CA SER A 1257 -46.89 14.20 49.51
C SER A 1257 -46.50 15.25 50.56
N GLU A 1258 -45.22 15.60 50.65
CA GLU A 1258 -44.70 16.70 51.50
C GLU A 1258 -45.33 18.06 51.10
N ASN A 1259 -45.36 18.40 49.81
CA ASN A 1259 -45.97 19.64 49.29
C ASN A 1259 -47.53 19.63 49.36
N LYS A 1260 -48.13 18.53 49.82
CA LYS A 1260 -49.56 18.39 50.17
C LYS A 1260 -49.83 18.42 51.69
N ILE A 1261 -48.77 18.45 52.51
CA ILE A 1261 -48.84 18.55 53.97
C ILE A 1261 -48.49 19.98 54.41
N GLU A 1262 -47.69 20.71 53.62
CA GLU A 1262 -47.43 22.15 53.77
C GLU A 1262 -48.53 23.07 53.19
N LYS A 1263 -49.60 22.51 52.61
CA LYS A 1263 -50.76 23.21 52.05
C LYS A 1263 -52.07 22.70 52.65
#